data_AF-A0A932UWI9-F1
#
_entry.id   AF-A0A932UWI9-F1
#
_cell.length_a   1.000
_cell.length_b   1.000
_cell.length_c   1.000
_cell.angle_alpha   90.00
_cell.angle_beta   90.00
_cell.angle_gamma   90.00
#
_symmetry.space_group_name_H-M   'P 1'
#
loop_
_entity.id
_entity.type
_entity.pdbx_description
1 polymer ?
#
loop_
_entity_poly.entity_id
_entity_poly.type
_entity_poly.pdbx_seq_one_letter_code
_entity_poly.pdbx_strand_id
1 'polypeptide(L)'
;MATRQGCVRKAAGTTPAVFVLALFALALLGPGGPGPAAAAERCTICHLETLYFSPMHDPAAIGCVGCHLGDAQARDKAAAHAGLEAYPGRVATVGETCARATCHAELEPLLRNNIMHSLNGMIELTRQALSLPARDDVALPLSQRLAQHGPESYLRKLCVSCHLGNERGSHRQSTSDRGGGCNACHLRDLLSEDGAAPRAADLPPESSGPGPREGQGSTDAPELRRGAHPALTLAIDSRRCFGCHSRSGRVSLNYVGLAETDTVDVARPQDYGRLEDGRLVRHRPPDLHSEAGLDCTDCHTAAGVMGTGAALHRQQQQLDIACDDCHAPAPHEKSLGELTRREAVLPGLHGWGSPDLARGRVLAGAIRGSALLHVYRQEGDQGQGTRRMLRKKRTGDVLAVPLTRAGPHHDLRGHERLTCEACHAAWAPQCDGCHISYDPSGRQWDHLLRRETPGRWIERRWSVRSDPPALGVRADNRIGPFVPGMSFILERPDGRPPLRRVIYSRISPHTTRKQGRSCESCHGDERALGVIVGHVHAPQHPGWVLPQGWVGRDVAQPAPGLHKGDRSLDRAERRRIARVGTCLPCHPGTAAMYRDFGAALGRMGPGRAHIDRFKKFYPAAGVGSSSRGEQRPFAR
;
A
#
# COMPACT_ATOMS: atom_id res chain seq x y z
N MET A 1 78.77 -10.63 4.91
CA MET A 1 79.48 -10.49 6.21
C MET A 1 78.44 -10.30 7.31
N ALA A 2 78.71 -10.76 8.53
CA ALA A 2 77.71 -10.89 9.59
C ALA A 2 77.96 -9.96 10.79
N THR A 3 76.88 -9.53 11.47
CA THR A 3 76.69 -9.31 12.93
C THR A 3 75.29 -8.65 13.11
N ARG A 4 74.32 -9.17 13.89
CA ARG A 4 74.18 -9.26 15.37
C ARG A 4 74.24 -7.86 16.03
N GLN A 5 73.39 -7.39 16.97
CA GLN A 5 72.21 -7.83 17.74
C GLN A 5 71.36 -6.55 18.11
N GLY A 6 70.13 -6.56 18.65
CA GLY A 6 69.17 -7.64 18.91
C GLY A 6 68.20 -7.40 20.10
N CYS A 7 66.93 -7.01 19.84
CA CYS A 7 65.72 -7.09 20.71
C CYS A 7 65.52 -6.11 21.91
N VAL A 8 64.40 -5.35 21.88
CA VAL A 8 63.52 -5.05 23.04
C VAL A 8 62.04 -5.01 22.57
N ARG A 9 61.10 -5.49 23.39
CA ARG A 9 59.63 -5.54 23.16
C ARG A 9 58.86 -4.49 24.00
N LYS A 10 57.56 -4.31 23.65
CA LYS A 10 56.43 -3.64 24.36
C LYS A 10 56.15 -2.20 23.91
N ALA A 11 54.90 -1.74 23.81
CA ALA A 11 53.58 -2.40 23.94
C ALA A 11 52.53 -1.71 23.02
N ALA A 12 51.36 -2.31 22.89
CA ALA A 12 50.30 -1.87 21.98
C ALA A 12 49.31 -0.87 22.61
N GLY A 13 48.69 -0.05 21.75
CA GLY A 13 47.23 0.10 21.76
C GLY A 13 46.63 1.39 22.36
N THR A 14 46.17 2.27 21.48
CA THR A 14 44.86 2.95 21.60
C THR A 14 44.27 3.17 20.21
N THR A 15 42.98 2.83 20.04
CA THR A 15 42.25 2.86 18.77
C THR A 15 41.67 4.25 18.43
N PRO A 16 41.40 4.56 17.14
CA PRO A 16 40.92 5.88 16.70
C PRO A 16 39.44 6.17 17.01
N ALA A 17 38.78 5.36 17.85
CA ALA A 17 37.34 5.43 18.09
C ALA A 17 36.86 6.69 18.85
N VAL A 18 37.77 7.38 19.55
CA VAL A 18 37.42 8.51 20.43
C VAL A 18 37.12 9.80 19.66
N PHE A 19 37.74 10.01 18.49
CA PHE A 19 37.63 11.28 17.76
C PHE A 19 36.28 11.50 17.04
N VAL A 20 35.53 10.43 16.72
CA VAL A 20 34.23 10.53 16.03
C VAL A 20 33.10 10.89 17.00
N LEU A 21 33.20 10.48 18.27
CA LEU A 21 32.22 10.82 19.32
C LEU A 21 32.23 12.32 19.68
N ALA A 22 33.40 12.96 19.66
CA ALA A 22 33.53 14.39 19.98
C ALA A 22 32.81 15.30 18.97
N LEU A 23 32.79 14.96 17.67
CA LEU A 23 32.10 15.74 16.65
C LEU A 23 30.57 15.54 16.67
N PHE A 24 30.08 14.40 17.15
CA PHE A 24 28.64 14.19 17.38
C PHE A 24 28.11 15.01 18.57
N ALA A 25 28.94 15.23 19.61
CA ALA A 25 28.55 16.04 20.76
C ALA A 25 28.36 17.53 20.42
N LEU A 26 29.21 18.11 19.55
CA LEU A 26 29.07 19.52 19.15
C LEU A 26 27.92 19.78 18.18
N ALA A 27 27.47 18.78 17.41
CA ALA A 27 26.30 18.92 16.53
C ALA A 27 24.96 19.01 17.29
N LEU A 28 24.94 18.63 18.58
CA LEU A 28 23.82 18.85 19.49
C LEU A 28 23.84 20.26 20.13
N LEU A 29 24.92 21.02 19.96
CA LEU A 29 25.08 22.40 20.42
C LEU A 29 24.82 23.41 19.29
N GLY A 30 23.66 23.26 18.63
CA GLY A 30 23.02 24.41 18.00
C GLY A 30 22.58 25.44 19.07
N PRO A 31 22.10 26.63 18.69
CA PRO A 31 21.68 27.69 19.63
C PRO A 31 20.32 27.38 20.30
N GLY A 32 20.18 26.15 20.81
CA GLY A 32 19.03 25.63 21.54
C GLY A 32 19.51 24.94 22.81
N GLY A 33 20.06 25.71 23.75
CA GLY A 33 19.98 25.32 25.15
C GLY A 33 18.52 25.17 25.58
N PRO A 34 18.23 24.60 26.77
CA PRO A 34 16.86 24.57 27.28
C PRO A 34 16.30 25.99 27.26
N GLY A 35 15.23 26.21 26.49
CA GLY A 35 14.55 27.50 26.47
C GLY A 35 14.05 27.87 27.86
N PRO A 36 13.72 29.14 28.11
CA PRO A 36 13.06 29.52 29.36
C PRO A 36 11.85 28.60 29.56
N ALA A 37 11.78 27.95 30.72
CA ALA A 37 10.69 27.03 31.04
C ALA A 37 9.35 27.71 30.78
N ALA A 38 8.42 26.99 30.13
CA ALA A 38 7.09 27.52 29.83
C ALA A 38 6.46 28.08 31.13
N ALA A 39 5.96 29.32 31.07
CA ALA A 39 5.32 29.93 32.23
C ALA A 39 4.16 29.05 32.70
N ALA A 40 4.08 28.77 34.01
CA ALA A 40 3.15 27.78 34.55
C ALA A 40 1.71 28.03 34.07
N GLU A 41 1.22 27.10 33.25
CA GLU A 41 -0.11 27.16 32.67
C GLU A 41 -1.16 26.65 33.66
N ARG A 42 -2.34 27.26 33.63
CA ARG A 42 -3.47 26.89 34.52
C ARG A 42 -4.24 25.67 34.03
N CYS A 43 -3.95 25.17 32.83
CA CYS A 43 -4.55 23.95 32.28
C CYS A 43 -4.45 22.78 33.28
N THR A 44 -3.30 22.62 33.94
CA THR A 44 -3.05 21.53 34.90
C THR A 44 -3.82 21.63 36.23
N ILE A 45 -4.52 22.74 36.48
CA ILE A 45 -5.45 22.85 37.62
C ILE A 45 -6.70 21.98 37.39
N CYS A 46 -7.11 21.80 36.13
CA CYS A 46 -8.26 20.98 35.74
C CYS A 46 -7.86 19.68 35.04
N HIS A 47 -6.77 19.70 34.28
CA HIS A 47 -6.26 18.56 33.51
C HIS A 47 -5.11 17.87 34.25
N LEU A 48 -5.37 16.68 34.77
CA LEU A 48 -4.44 15.88 35.57
C LEU A 48 -3.77 14.76 34.75
N GLU A 49 -3.89 14.83 33.42
CA GLU A 49 -3.29 13.91 32.46
C GLU A 49 -1.77 14.14 32.37
N THR A 50 -1.00 13.36 33.13
CA THR A 50 0.47 13.47 33.25
C THR A 50 1.24 12.30 32.62
N LEU A 51 0.55 11.24 32.20
CA LEU A 51 1.18 10.02 31.69
C LEU A 51 1.33 10.01 30.16
N TYR A 52 2.36 9.30 29.70
CA TYR A 52 2.68 8.96 28.31
C TYR A 52 3.28 10.06 27.40
N PHE A 53 3.50 11.28 27.89
CA PHE A 53 4.25 12.28 27.13
C PHE A 53 5.65 11.77 26.74
N SER A 54 6.07 12.03 25.50
CA SER A 54 7.47 11.85 25.10
C SER A 54 8.31 12.99 25.67
N PRO A 55 9.61 12.79 26.01
CA PRO A 55 10.46 13.87 26.53
C PRO A 55 10.52 15.14 25.67
N MET A 56 10.33 15.02 24.35
CA MET A 56 10.31 16.14 23.40
C MET A 56 8.97 16.90 23.33
N HIS A 57 7.92 16.37 23.96
CA HIS A 57 6.56 16.93 23.98
C HIS A 57 5.98 16.94 25.41
N ASP A 58 6.86 17.10 26.41
CA ASP A 58 6.43 17.24 27.80
C ASP A 58 5.85 18.64 28.01
N PRO A 59 4.59 18.79 28.47
CA PRO A 59 3.99 20.09 28.72
C PRO A 59 4.73 20.91 29.79
N ALA A 60 5.52 20.28 30.67
CA ALA A 60 6.39 21.02 31.59
C ALA A 60 7.53 21.77 30.87
N ALA A 61 7.89 21.34 29.64
CA ALA A 61 8.89 22.00 28.81
C ALA A 61 8.28 22.94 27.76
N ILE A 62 7.19 22.53 27.10
CA ILE A 62 6.63 23.25 25.93
C ILE A 62 5.25 23.89 26.15
N GLY A 63 4.62 23.66 27.31
CA GLY A 63 3.26 24.12 27.61
C GLY A 63 2.17 23.24 26.96
N CYS A 64 0.96 23.29 27.52
CA CYS A 64 -0.22 22.67 26.91
C CYS A 64 -0.70 23.50 25.71
N VAL A 65 -0.74 24.84 25.83
CA VAL A 65 -1.22 25.72 24.73
C VAL A 65 -0.26 25.76 23.54
N GLY A 66 1.01 25.36 23.73
CA GLY A 66 1.97 25.15 22.64
C GLY A 66 1.49 24.12 21.61
N CYS A 67 0.70 23.13 22.06
CA CYS A 67 0.00 22.16 21.22
C CYS A 67 -1.47 22.55 21.02
N HIS A 68 -2.20 22.81 22.11
CA HIS A 68 -3.66 22.87 22.11
C HIS A 68 -4.25 24.28 21.91
N LEU A 69 -3.44 25.32 21.79
CA LEU A 69 -3.91 26.72 21.76
C LEU A 69 -4.78 27.04 23.00
N GLY A 70 -5.68 28.03 22.92
CA GLY A 70 -6.50 28.49 24.06
C GLY A 70 -5.77 29.48 24.98
N ASP A 71 -6.40 29.79 26.11
CA ASP A 71 -5.87 30.73 27.12
C ASP A 71 -5.28 29.97 28.33
N ALA A 72 -3.95 29.98 28.43
CA ALA A 72 -3.19 29.35 29.51
C ALA A 72 -3.42 29.98 30.91
N GLN A 73 -4.01 31.17 31.00
CA GLN A 73 -4.15 31.95 32.24
C GLN A 73 -5.60 32.20 32.66
N ALA A 74 -6.56 31.79 31.85
CA ALA A 74 -7.97 31.70 32.24
C ALA A 74 -8.17 30.75 33.45
N ARG A 75 -9.26 30.98 34.19
CA ARG A 75 -9.63 30.18 35.39
C ARG A 75 -10.94 29.42 35.23
N ASP A 76 -11.73 29.74 34.22
CA ASP A 76 -12.95 29.03 33.87
C ASP A 76 -12.78 28.31 32.53
N LYS A 77 -13.60 27.27 32.34
CA LYS A 77 -13.56 26.39 31.16
C LYS A 77 -13.87 27.11 29.85
N ALA A 78 -14.70 28.14 29.86
CA ALA A 78 -15.16 28.80 28.64
C ALA A 78 -14.07 29.72 28.07
N ALA A 79 -13.45 30.53 28.93
CA ALA A 79 -12.31 31.36 28.55
C ALA A 79 -11.07 30.52 28.19
N ALA A 80 -10.74 29.50 29.00
CA ALA A 80 -9.57 28.65 28.74
C ALA A 80 -9.63 27.92 27.39
N HIS A 81 -10.84 27.45 27.00
CA HIS A 81 -11.03 26.70 25.76
C HIS A 81 -11.40 27.59 24.54
N ALA A 82 -11.41 28.91 24.69
CA ALA A 82 -11.67 29.82 23.57
C ALA A 82 -10.54 29.72 22.52
N GLY A 83 -10.86 29.17 21.34
CA GLY A 83 -9.87 28.94 20.28
C GLY A 83 -8.97 27.70 20.48
N LEU A 84 -9.32 26.80 21.39
CA LEU A 84 -8.60 25.54 21.63
C LEU A 84 -8.67 24.58 20.44
N GLU A 85 -7.52 24.04 20.02
CA GLU A 85 -7.42 22.87 19.15
C GLU A 85 -7.37 21.59 19.99
N ALA A 86 -8.46 20.83 19.98
CA ALA A 86 -8.56 19.56 20.69
C ALA A 86 -7.70 18.44 20.06
N TYR A 87 -7.38 18.52 18.77
CA TYR A 87 -6.62 17.50 18.02
C TYR A 87 -5.43 18.15 17.29
N PRO A 88 -4.36 18.54 18.02
CA PRO A 88 -3.23 19.29 17.47
C PRO A 88 -2.53 18.53 16.35
N GLY A 89 -2.29 19.19 15.21
CA GLY A 89 -1.77 18.57 13.99
C GLY A 89 -2.81 18.35 12.87
N ARG A 90 -4.06 18.77 13.06
CA ARG A 90 -5.03 18.94 11.96
C ARG A 90 -4.50 19.94 10.92
N VAL A 91 -4.73 19.68 9.63
CA VAL A 91 -4.18 20.49 8.53
C VAL A 91 -4.68 21.95 8.52
N ALA A 92 -5.82 22.23 9.15
CA ALA A 92 -6.36 23.58 9.30
C ALA A 92 -5.54 24.44 10.28
N THR A 93 -5.05 23.85 11.36
CA THR A 93 -4.41 24.50 12.53
C THR A 93 -2.94 24.09 12.72
N VAL A 94 -2.35 23.40 11.72
CA VAL A 94 -1.00 22.83 11.84
C VAL A 94 0.08 23.90 11.94
N GLY A 95 -0.12 25.08 11.34
CA GLY A 95 0.86 26.18 11.35
C GLY A 95 0.94 26.88 12.71
N GLU A 96 -0.15 26.91 13.46
CA GLU A 96 -0.23 27.42 14.83
C GLU A 96 0.27 26.40 15.85
N THR A 97 0.13 25.10 15.54
CA THR A 97 0.43 23.98 16.42
C THR A 97 1.75 23.28 16.06
N CYS A 98 1.73 22.08 15.46
CA CYS A 98 2.93 21.26 15.25
C CYS A 98 4.00 21.91 14.36
N ALA A 99 3.59 22.72 13.38
CA ALA A 99 4.46 23.33 12.37
C ALA A 99 4.69 24.84 12.58
N ARG A 100 4.45 25.36 13.79
CA ARG A 100 4.95 26.69 14.17
C ARG A 100 6.47 26.78 13.99
N ALA A 101 6.98 27.99 13.77
CA ALA A 101 8.38 28.26 13.43
C ALA A 101 9.41 27.67 14.42
N THR A 102 9.03 27.44 15.68
CA THR A 102 9.87 26.88 16.75
C THR A 102 9.82 25.35 16.87
N CYS A 103 8.98 24.66 16.08
CA CYS A 103 8.72 23.22 16.19
C CYS A 103 9.07 22.49 14.88
N HIS A 104 8.08 22.03 14.11
CA HIS A 104 8.26 21.23 12.90
C HIS A 104 7.84 21.95 11.62
N ALA A 105 8.15 23.24 11.50
CA ALA A 105 7.78 24.08 10.36
C ALA A 105 8.21 23.50 9.00
N GLU A 106 9.33 22.79 8.94
CA GLU A 106 9.81 22.15 7.71
C GLU A 106 8.93 20.95 7.25
N LEU A 107 8.05 20.43 8.11
CA LEU A 107 7.16 19.32 7.81
C LEU A 107 5.79 19.76 7.24
N GLU A 108 5.40 21.04 7.40
CA GLU A 108 4.13 21.53 6.85
C GLU A 108 4.00 21.35 5.33
N PRO A 109 5.02 21.67 4.49
CA PRO A 109 4.93 21.43 3.06
C PRO A 109 4.75 19.96 2.70
N LEU A 110 5.26 19.04 3.52
CA LEU A 110 5.08 17.60 3.30
C LEU A 110 3.63 17.20 3.53
N LEU A 111 3.02 17.68 4.63
CA LEU A 111 1.62 17.40 4.93
C LEU A 111 0.66 18.03 3.90
N ARG A 112 0.85 19.31 3.58
CA ARG A 112 -0.04 20.05 2.65
C ARG A 112 0.08 19.57 1.20
N ASN A 113 1.29 19.23 0.74
CA ASN A 113 1.49 18.79 -0.64
C ASN A 113 1.36 17.27 -0.83
N ASN A 114 1.07 16.51 0.24
CA ASN A 114 0.89 15.07 0.20
C ASN A 114 -0.27 14.65 -0.71
N ILE A 115 -0.13 13.55 -1.47
CA ILE A 115 -1.23 13.01 -2.29
C ILE A 115 -2.46 12.57 -1.48
N MET A 116 -2.28 12.18 -0.22
CA MET A 116 -3.37 11.83 0.71
C MET A 116 -4.10 13.06 1.28
N HIS A 117 -3.54 14.27 1.06
CA HIS A 117 -4.22 15.55 1.32
C HIS A 117 -4.75 16.19 0.02
N SER A 118 -3.98 16.22 -1.06
CA SER A 118 -4.42 16.89 -2.29
C SER A 118 -5.47 16.11 -3.09
N LEU A 119 -5.51 14.78 -2.95
CA LEU A 119 -6.34 13.84 -3.72
C LEU A 119 -6.27 14.03 -5.26
N ASN A 120 -5.24 14.72 -5.77
CA ASN A 120 -5.18 15.21 -7.15
C ASN A 120 -5.47 14.13 -8.20
N GLY A 121 -4.77 13.00 -8.12
CA GLY A 121 -4.98 11.87 -9.04
C GLY A 121 -6.36 11.22 -8.89
N MET A 122 -6.98 11.19 -7.70
CA MET A 122 -8.35 10.67 -7.55
C MET A 122 -9.35 11.61 -8.24
N ILE A 123 -9.20 12.93 -8.06
CA ILE A 123 -10.03 13.93 -8.72
C ILE A 123 -9.90 13.81 -10.25
N GLU A 124 -8.66 13.78 -10.77
CA GLU A 124 -8.38 13.60 -12.21
C GLU A 124 -9.08 12.35 -12.77
N LEU A 125 -8.85 11.19 -12.15
CA LEU A 125 -9.32 9.90 -12.65
C LEU A 125 -10.83 9.71 -12.48
N THR A 126 -11.44 10.22 -11.40
CA THR A 126 -12.91 10.22 -11.26
C THR A 126 -13.56 11.11 -12.29
N ARG A 127 -13.02 12.31 -12.56
CA ARG A 127 -13.55 13.18 -13.62
C ARG A 127 -13.47 12.50 -14.99
N GLN A 128 -12.35 11.85 -15.30
CA GLN A 128 -12.19 11.05 -16.52
C GLN A 128 -13.21 9.90 -16.60
N ALA A 129 -13.38 9.14 -15.51
CA ALA A 129 -14.32 8.02 -15.44
C ALA A 129 -15.78 8.45 -15.65
N LEU A 130 -16.19 9.53 -14.99
CA LEU A 130 -17.52 10.16 -15.10
C LEU A 130 -17.70 10.99 -16.39
N SER A 131 -16.66 11.11 -17.22
CA SER A 131 -16.63 11.92 -18.45
C SER A 131 -16.94 13.41 -18.23
N LEU A 132 -16.42 13.96 -17.12
CA LEU A 132 -16.46 15.38 -16.77
C LEU A 132 -15.23 16.12 -17.33
N PRO A 133 -15.32 17.43 -17.64
CA PRO A 133 -14.19 18.22 -18.12
C PRO A 133 -13.04 18.24 -17.11
N ALA A 134 -11.79 18.28 -17.60
CA ALA A 134 -10.64 18.56 -16.75
C ALA A 134 -10.73 19.96 -16.11
N ARG A 135 -10.09 20.14 -14.96
CA ARG A 135 -10.01 21.43 -14.25
C ARG A 135 -8.57 21.64 -13.78
N ASP A 136 -8.06 22.86 -13.94
CA ASP A 136 -6.76 23.29 -13.42
C ASP A 136 -6.97 24.13 -12.16
N ASP A 137 -7.45 23.46 -11.10
CA ASP A 137 -7.78 24.05 -9.81
C ASP A 137 -6.96 23.45 -8.66
N VAL A 138 -5.79 22.90 -8.99
CA VAL A 138 -4.96 22.07 -8.10
C VAL A 138 -4.57 22.77 -6.79
N ALA A 139 -4.44 24.09 -6.84
CA ALA A 139 -4.09 24.94 -5.70
C ALA A 139 -5.27 25.28 -4.76
N LEU A 140 -6.52 25.00 -5.17
CA LEU A 140 -7.70 25.28 -4.34
C LEU A 140 -7.92 24.19 -3.28
N PRO A 141 -8.54 24.51 -2.13
CA PRO A 141 -8.93 23.50 -1.15
C PRO A 141 -10.03 22.57 -1.70
N LEU A 142 -10.07 21.32 -1.22
CA LEU A 142 -11.04 20.32 -1.69
C LEU A 142 -12.51 20.76 -1.62
N SER A 143 -12.84 21.61 -0.64
CA SER A 143 -14.18 22.19 -0.47
C SER A 143 -14.65 23.04 -1.66
N GLN A 144 -13.72 23.62 -2.43
CA GLN A 144 -13.97 24.40 -3.64
C GLN A 144 -13.83 23.56 -4.93
N ARG A 145 -13.07 22.45 -4.89
CA ARG A 145 -12.82 21.56 -6.04
C ARG A 145 -13.87 20.45 -6.23
N LEU A 146 -14.57 20.09 -5.16
CA LEU A 146 -15.63 19.07 -5.14
C LEU A 146 -16.97 19.72 -4.81
N ALA A 147 -17.93 19.73 -5.74
CA ALA A 147 -19.27 20.23 -5.47
C ALA A 147 -20.00 19.41 -4.37
N GLN A 148 -20.97 20.02 -3.70
CA GLN A 148 -21.80 19.33 -2.68
C GLN A 148 -22.83 18.37 -3.30
N HIS A 149 -23.21 18.59 -4.56
CA HIS A 149 -24.27 17.87 -5.27
C HIS A 149 -23.84 17.45 -6.69
N GLY A 150 -24.61 16.57 -7.31
CA GLY A 150 -24.39 16.10 -8.69
C GLY A 150 -23.14 15.24 -8.85
N PRO A 151 -22.67 15.00 -10.10
CA PRO A 151 -21.53 14.13 -10.42
C PRO A 151 -20.25 14.40 -9.59
N GLU A 152 -19.94 15.66 -9.32
CA GLU A 152 -18.73 16.06 -8.59
C GLU A 152 -18.79 15.78 -7.08
N SER A 153 -19.98 15.47 -6.53
CA SER A 153 -20.15 15.09 -5.11
C SER A 153 -19.73 13.65 -4.79
N TYR A 154 -19.48 12.81 -5.80
CA TYR A 154 -19.15 11.39 -5.64
C TYR A 154 -17.97 11.17 -4.67
N LEU A 155 -16.83 11.82 -4.92
CA LEU A 155 -15.64 11.70 -4.06
C LEU A 155 -15.91 12.19 -2.63
N ARG A 156 -16.61 13.31 -2.49
CA ARG A 156 -16.94 13.96 -1.21
C ARG A 156 -17.83 13.07 -0.32
N LYS A 157 -18.70 12.26 -0.92
CA LYS A 157 -19.67 11.39 -0.22
C LYS A 157 -19.20 9.93 -0.03
N LEU A 158 -18.20 9.46 -0.78
CA LEU A 158 -17.74 8.06 -0.73
C LEU A 158 -16.24 7.88 -0.43
N CYS A 159 -15.38 8.80 -0.84
CA CYS A 159 -13.92 8.58 -0.90
C CYS A 159 -13.10 9.48 0.04
N VAL A 160 -13.58 10.69 0.32
CA VAL A 160 -12.89 11.70 1.16
C VAL A 160 -12.86 11.30 2.65
N SER A 161 -13.53 10.20 3.04
CA SER A 161 -13.39 9.57 4.35
C SER A 161 -11.94 9.28 4.75
N CYS A 162 -11.06 8.96 3.79
CA CYS A 162 -9.65 8.60 4.02
C CYS A 162 -8.68 9.78 3.83
N HIS A 163 -9.17 11.01 3.66
CA HIS A 163 -8.38 12.20 3.41
C HIS A 163 -7.64 12.69 4.67
N LEU A 164 -6.36 13.05 4.58
CA LEU A 164 -5.60 13.52 5.75
C LEU A 164 -6.17 14.80 6.37
N GLY A 165 -6.78 15.68 5.58
CA GLY A 165 -7.44 16.88 6.08
C GLY A 165 -8.88 16.66 6.58
N ASN A 166 -9.40 15.43 6.58
CA ASN A 166 -10.64 15.13 7.31
C ASN A 166 -10.43 15.38 8.81
N GLU A 167 -11.43 15.93 9.49
CA GLU A 167 -11.32 16.14 10.93
C GLU A 167 -11.40 14.80 11.67
N ARG A 168 -10.41 14.58 12.55
CA ARG A 168 -10.44 13.53 13.56
C ARG A 168 -11.32 13.94 14.72
N GLY A 169 -12.14 13.01 15.22
CA GLY A 169 -13.04 13.19 16.35
C GLY A 169 -12.79 12.24 17.53
N SER A 170 -11.80 11.36 17.42
CA SER A 170 -11.42 10.36 18.40
C SER A 170 -9.91 10.16 18.49
N HIS A 171 -9.43 9.82 19.68
CA HIS A 171 -8.05 9.42 19.92
C HIS A 171 -7.75 7.95 19.55
N ARG A 172 -8.78 7.17 19.18
CA ARG A 172 -8.64 5.76 18.77
C ARG A 172 -8.19 5.65 17.30
N GLN A 173 -7.59 4.52 16.92
CA GLN A 173 -7.45 4.16 15.51
C GLN A 173 -8.55 3.16 15.14
N SER A 174 -9.42 3.49 14.19
CA SER A 174 -10.54 2.63 13.78
C SER A 174 -10.81 2.67 12.27
N THR A 175 -11.74 1.84 11.81
CA THR A 175 -12.31 1.92 10.45
C THR A 175 -13.47 2.93 10.33
N SER A 176 -13.70 3.76 11.35
CA SER A 176 -14.80 4.74 11.41
C SER A 176 -14.32 6.19 11.58
N ASP A 177 -13.22 6.46 12.29
CA ASP A 177 -12.60 7.78 12.41
C ASP A 177 -11.21 7.82 11.74
N ARG A 178 -10.97 8.84 10.90
CA ARG A 178 -9.87 8.88 9.93
C ARG A 178 -9.39 10.30 9.68
N GLY A 179 -8.11 10.46 9.34
CA GLY A 179 -7.51 11.78 9.12
C GLY A 179 -6.99 12.41 10.41
N GLY A 180 -7.09 13.73 10.51
CA GLY A 180 -6.47 14.51 11.59
C GLY A 180 -5.03 14.95 11.31
N GLY A 181 -4.64 15.10 10.04
CA GLY A 181 -3.32 15.55 9.61
C GLY A 181 -2.19 14.69 10.18
N CYS A 182 -1.29 15.30 10.96
CA CYS A 182 -0.18 14.58 11.63
C CYS A 182 -0.69 13.41 12.49
N ASN A 183 -1.82 13.57 13.17
CA ASN A 183 -2.41 12.55 14.06
C ASN A 183 -3.02 11.35 13.32
N ALA A 184 -3.17 11.43 12.00
CA ALA A 184 -3.53 10.26 11.18
C ALA A 184 -2.49 9.14 11.33
N CYS A 185 -1.23 9.49 11.55
CA CYS A 185 -0.14 8.55 11.77
C CYS A 185 0.49 8.70 13.16
N HIS A 186 0.84 9.91 13.61
CA HIS A 186 1.69 10.06 14.79
C HIS A 186 0.99 9.88 16.14
N LEU A 187 -0.34 9.80 16.18
CA LEU A 187 -1.07 9.54 17.42
C LEU A 187 -0.87 8.08 17.88
N ARG A 188 -0.50 7.89 19.15
CA ARG A 188 -0.42 6.58 19.80
C ARG A 188 -1.81 6.12 20.22
N ASP A 189 -2.21 4.94 19.74
CA ASP A 189 -3.36 4.25 20.32
C ASP A 189 -2.96 3.72 21.71
N LEU A 190 -3.65 4.18 22.76
CA LEU A 190 -3.39 3.77 24.15
C LEU A 190 -4.23 2.56 24.58
N LEU A 191 -5.13 2.07 23.71
CA LEU A 191 -6.02 0.95 23.98
C LEU A 191 -5.54 -0.35 23.34
N SER A 192 -4.34 -0.36 22.78
CA SER A 192 -3.78 -1.46 22.02
C SER A 192 -2.38 -1.82 22.51
N GLU A 193 -2.27 -2.92 23.26
CA GLU A 193 -0.99 -3.37 23.82
C GLU A 193 0.02 -3.76 22.71
N ASP A 194 -0.45 -4.30 21.57
CA ASP A 194 0.43 -4.90 20.53
C ASP A 194 0.67 -4.06 19.26
N GLY A 195 -0.20 -3.09 18.94
CA GLY A 195 -0.14 -2.25 17.72
C GLY A 195 -0.34 -2.94 16.35
N ALA A 196 -0.21 -4.27 16.23
CA ALA A 196 -0.27 -4.99 14.94
C ALA A 196 -1.66 -4.91 14.24
N ALA A 197 -1.71 -4.72 12.92
CA ALA A 197 -2.99 -4.70 12.18
C ALA A 197 -3.82 -6.00 12.37
N PRO A 198 -5.17 -5.95 12.33
CA PRO A 198 -6.01 -7.13 12.54
C PRO A 198 -5.65 -8.25 11.58
N ARG A 199 -5.40 -9.45 12.13
CA ARG A 199 -5.10 -10.67 11.38
C ARG A 199 -6.37 -11.49 11.17
N ALA A 200 -6.32 -12.43 10.23
CA ALA A 200 -7.37 -13.44 10.05
C ALA A 200 -7.78 -14.18 11.35
N ALA A 201 -6.81 -14.46 12.23
CA ALA A 201 -7.06 -15.12 13.51
C ALA A 201 -7.73 -14.22 14.57
N ASP A 202 -7.73 -12.89 14.37
CA ASP A 202 -8.25 -11.91 15.34
C ASP A 202 -9.72 -11.53 15.05
N LEU A 203 -10.27 -11.97 13.89
CA LEU A 203 -11.64 -11.64 13.48
C LEU A 203 -12.64 -12.65 14.07
N PRO A 204 -13.83 -12.21 14.49
CA PRO A 204 -14.89 -13.13 14.88
C PRO A 204 -15.33 -13.98 13.68
N PRO A 205 -15.58 -15.29 13.87
CA PRO A 205 -16.05 -16.17 12.80
C PRO A 205 -17.43 -15.73 12.33
N GLU A 206 -17.75 -15.95 11.05
CA GLU A 206 -19.02 -15.52 10.43
C GLU A 206 -20.26 -15.94 11.23
N SER A 207 -20.24 -17.15 11.79
CA SER A 207 -21.30 -17.73 12.64
C SER A 207 -21.67 -16.91 13.88
N SER A 208 -20.87 -15.90 14.25
CA SER A 208 -21.18 -14.92 15.30
C SER A 208 -22.27 -13.90 14.90
N GLY A 209 -22.68 -13.89 13.63
CA GLY A 209 -23.67 -12.95 13.09
C GLY A 209 -23.08 -11.58 12.68
N PRO A 210 -23.92 -10.66 12.16
CA PRO A 210 -23.47 -9.33 11.81
C PRO A 210 -23.18 -8.49 13.06
N GLY A 211 -21.98 -7.90 13.12
CA GLY A 211 -21.63 -6.87 14.12
C GLY A 211 -22.47 -5.58 13.98
N PRO A 212 -22.33 -4.64 14.93
CA PRO A 212 -23.08 -3.38 14.92
C PRO A 212 -22.89 -2.59 13.61
N ARG A 213 -23.94 -1.89 13.18
CA ARG A 213 -23.97 -1.19 11.89
C ARG A 213 -23.21 0.15 11.94
N GLU A 214 -22.64 0.58 10.81
CA GLU A 214 -22.12 1.95 10.64
C GLU A 214 -23.15 2.97 11.16
N GLY A 215 -22.75 3.81 12.13
CA GLY A 215 -23.61 4.76 12.83
C GLY A 215 -23.92 4.41 14.29
N GLN A 216 -23.82 3.14 14.70
CA GLN A 216 -23.84 2.73 16.09
C GLN A 216 -22.40 2.59 16.62
N GLY A 217 -21.71 3.72 16.80
CA GLY A 217 -20.44 3.72 17.52
C GLY A 217 -20.69 3.24 18.94
N SER A 218 -19.96 2.21 19.40
CA SER A 218 -20.05 1.81 20.80
C SER A 218 -19.56 2.97 21.67
N THR A 219 -20.43 3.44 22.57
CA THR A 219 -20.07 4.39 23.64
C THR A 219 -19.01 3.79 24.57
N ASP A 220 -18.90 2.48 24.56
CA ASP A 220 -17.96 1.67 25.33
C ASP A 220 -16.58 1.72 24.66
N ALA A 221 -15.98 2.91 24.65
CA ALA A 221 -14.54 3.00 24.70
C ALA A 221 -14.09 2.51 26.09
N PRO A 222 -13.09 1.61 26.18
CA PRO A 222 -12.38 1.45 27.43
C PRO A 222 -11.88 2.83 27.85
N GLU A 223 -12.24 3.26 29.06
CA GLU A 223 -11.80 4.56 29.58
C GLU A 223 -10.27 4.64 29.46
N LEU A 224 -9.75 5.75 28.93
CA LEU A 224 -8.33 6.05 29.10
C LEU A 224 -8.03 5.98 30.61
N ARG A 225 -6.98 5.26 30.98
CA ARG A 225 -6.54 5.16 32.39
C ARG A 225 -6.51 6.58 32.98
N ARG A 226 -7.10 6.80 34.16
CA ARG A 226 -7.14 8.15 34.77
C ARG A 226 -5.73 8.74 34.82
N GLY A 227 -5.56 9.96 34.31
CA GLY A 227 -4.26 10.61 34.17
C GLY A 227 -3.49 10.30 32.87
N ALA A 228 -4.06 9.60 31.89
CA ALA A 228 -3.43 9.32 30.61
C ALA A 228 -3.69 10.39 29.54
N HIS A 229 -2.63 11.00 29.00
CA HIS A 229 -2.73 11.87 27.83
C HIS A 229 -2.48 11.06 26.53
N PRO A 230 -3.24 11.27 25.45
CA PRO A 230 -2.91 10.73 24.12
C PRO A 230 -1.51 11.15 23.68
N ALA A 231 -0.61 10.19 23.48
CA ALA A 231 0.80 10.46 23.17
C ALA A 231 1.07 10.54 21.67
N LEU A 232 2.11 11.26 21.27
CA LEU A 232 2.69 11.16 19.92
C LEU A 232 3.78 10.08 19.87
N THR A 233 4.00 9.50 18.68
CA THR A 233 5.01 8.45 18.48
C THR A 233 5.59 8.43 17.06
N LEU A 234 6.85 7.99 16.96
CA LEU A 234 7.53 7.63 15.70
C LEU A 234 7.50 6.11 15.46
N ALA A 235 6.99 5.33 16.41
CA ALA A 235 6.85 3.88 16.34
C ALA A 235 5.52 3.53 15.63
N ILE A 236 5.46 3.82 14.32
CA ILE A 236 4.26 3.72 13.48
C ILE A 236 3.98 2.27 13.07
N ASP A 237 2.90 1.70 13.59
CA ASP A 237 2.37 0.39 13.18
C ASP A 237 1.41 0.44 11.97
N SER A 238 1.05 -0.74 11.49
CA SER A 238 0.14 -0.95 10.36
C SER A 238 -1.34 -0.71 10.67
N ARG A 239 -1.79 -0.64 11.95
CA ARG A 239 -3.21 -0.35 12.30
C ARG A 239 -3.62 1.02 11.75
N ARG A 240 -2.72 2.01 11.80
CA ARG A 240 -2.92 3.36 11.24
C ARG A 240 -3.15 3.35 9.73
N CYS A 241 -2.41 2.52 9.01
CA CYS A 241 -2.59 2.35 7.57
C CYS A 241 -3.92 1.63 7.27
N PHE A 242 -4.25 0.60 8.05
CA PHE A 242 -5.43 -0.25 7.88
C PHE A 242 -6.75 0.54 7.87
N GLY A 243 -6.91 1.54 8.75
CA GLY A 243 -8.14 2.36 8.80
C GLY A 243 -8.53 2.94 7.43
N CYS A 244 -7.55 3.40 6.64
CA CYS A 244 -7.76 3.99 5.32
C CYS A 244 -7.52 3.00 4.16
N HIS A 245 -6.41 2.27 4.18
CA HIS A 245 -5.97 1.39 3.09
C HIS A 245 -6.63 -0.01 3.10
N SER A 246 -7.54 -0.29 4.03
CA SER A 246 -8.44 -1.45 3.95
C SER A 246 -9.60 -1.28 2.96
N ARG A 247 -9.84 -0.08 2.42
CA ARG A 247 -10.92 0.18 1.45
C ARG A 247 -10.38 0.22 0.01
N SER A 248 -10.11 1.39 -0.56
CA SER A 248 -9.67 1.54 -1.96
C SER A 248 -8.38 0.77 -2.24
N GLY A 249 -8.41 -0.15 -3.22
CA GLY A 249 -7.31 -1.05 -3.54
C GLY A 249 -7.08 -2.22 -2.56
N ARG A 250 -7.73 -2.21 -1.39
CA ARG A 250 -7.64 -3.24 -0.32
C ARG A 250 -6.22 -3.57 0.16
N VAL A 251 -5.25 -2.68 -0.06
CA VAL A 251 -3.82 -2.91 0.20
C VAL A 251 -3.57 -3.50 1.60
N SER A 252 -4.16 -2.91 2.65
CA SER A 252 -3.96 -3.42 4.02
C SER A 252 -4.67 -4.74 4.28
N LEU A 253 -5.81 -5.03 3.64
CA LEU A 253 -6.48 -6.32 3.77
C LEU A 253 -5.67 -7.41 3.07
N ASN A 254 -5.20 -7.15 1.85
CA ASN A 254 -4.37 -8.07 1.09
C ASN A 254 -3.10 -8.46 1.86
N TYR A 255 -2.42 -7.45 2.42
CA TYR A 255 -1.18 -7.63 3.18
C TYR A 255 -1.35 -8.61 4.34
N VAL A 256 -2.44 -8.49 5.10
CA VAL A 256 -2.76 -9.37 6.26
C VAL A 256 -3.57 -10.62 5.88
N GLY A 257 -3.79 -10.91 4.59
CA GLY A 257 -4.43 -12.15 4.14
C GLY A 257 -5.97 -12.14 4.20
N LEU A 258 -6.58 -10.97 4.09
CA LEU A 258 -8.04 -10.79 4.09
C LEU A 258 -8.51 -10.36 2.70
N ALA A 259 -9.41 -11.14 2.09
CA ALA A 259 -10.04 -10.83 0.81
C ALA A 259 -11.51 -10.44 1.02
N GLU A 260 -11.92 -9.24 0.61
CA GLU A 260 -13.34 -8.92 0.55
C GLU A 260 -14.11 -9.91 -0.34
N THR A 261 -15.32 -10.28 0.09
CA THR A 261 -16.20 -11.19 -0.64
C THR A 261 -17.65 -10.88 -0.34
N ASP A 262 -18.55 -11.22 -1.25
CA ASP A 262 -19.99 -11.01 -1.10
C ASP A 262 -20.75 -12.33 -0.80
N THR A 263 -20.04 -13.47 -0.72
CA THR A 263 -20.62 -14.80 -0.48
C THR A 263 -19.81 -15.63 0.51
N VAL A 264 -20.48 -16.53 1.23
CA VAL A 264 -19.89 -17.52 2.14
C VAL A 264 -19.96 -18.90 1.50
N ASP A 265 -18.87 -19.65 1.55
CA ASP A 265 -18.90 -21.10 1.28
C ASP A 265 -19.40 -21.80 2.54
N VAL A 266 -20.68 -22.21 2.54
CA VAL A 266 -21.35 -22.81 3.70
C VAL A 266 -20.74 -24.14 4.15
N ALA A 267 -19.90 -24.79 3.33
CA ALA A 267 -19.14 -25.96 3.74
C ALA A 267 -17.84 -25.60 4.49
N ARG A 268 -17.43 -24.32 4.47
CA ARG A 268 -16.22 -23.81 5.13
C ARG A 268 -16.45 -22.42 5.76
N PRO A 269 -17.43 -22.23 6.65
CA PRO A 269 -17.67 -20.93 7.29
C PRO A 269 -16.46 -20.39 8.08
N GLN A 270 -15.58 -21.28 8.56
CA GLN A 270 -14.33 -20.93 9.24
C GLN A 270 -13.28 -20.24 8.34
N ASP A 271 -13.42 -20.30 7.01
CA ASP A 271 -12.60 -19.53 6.07
C ASP A 271 -12.98 -18.04 6.06
N TYR A 272 -14.01 -17.60 6.81
CA TYR A 272 -14.61 -16.27 6.72
C TYR A 272 -14.73 -15.57 8.08
N GLY A 273 -14.63 -14.25 8.03
CA GLY A 273 -14.81 -13.36 9.19
C GLY A 273 -15.42 -12.02 8.77
N ARG A 274 -15.66 -11.15 9.76
CA ARG A 274 -16.21 -9.80 9.53
C ARG A 274 -15.28 -8.73 10.09
N LEU A 275 -15.11 -7.65 9.33
CA LEU A 275 -14.41 -6.44 9.79
C LEU A 275 -15.30 -5.65 10.76
N GLU A 276 -14.69 -4.71 11.49
CA GLU A 276 -15.38 -3.74 12.38
C GLU A 276 -16.52 -3.00 11.64
N ASP A 277 -16.33 -2.65 10.37
CA ASP A 277 -17.35 -2.01 9.52
C ASP A 277 -18.34 -3.02 8.87
N GLY A 278 -18.42 -4.24 9.38
CA GLY A 278 -19.39 -5.27 9.00
C GLY A 278 -19.11 -5.99 7.68
N ARG A 279 -18.14 -5.51 6.87
CA ARG A 279 -17.73 -6.14 5.60
C ARG A 279 -17.30 -7.59 5.81
N LEU A 280 -17.83 -8.48 4.96
CA LEU A 280 -17.46 -9.88 4.90
C LEU A 280 -16.09 -10.03 4.21
N VAL A 281 -15.22 -10.82 4.84
CA VAL A 281 -13.91 -11.17 4.30
C VAL A 281 -13.69 -12.68 4.35
N ARG A 282 -12.92 -13.19 3.39
CA ARG A 282 -12.39 -14.55 3.36
C ARG A 282 -10.90 -14.54 3.65
N HIS A 283 -10.43 -15.51 4.42
CA HIS A 283 -9.02 -15.76 4.66
C HIS A 283 -8.31 -16.25 3.39
N ARG A 284 -7.14 -15.66 3.12
CA ARG A 284 -6.24 -15.97 2.01
C ARG A 284 -4.80 -15.95 2.53
N PRO A 285 -3.83 -16.55 1.80
CA PRO A 285 -2.42 -16.42 2.17
C PRO A 285 -2.03 -14.92 2.24
N PRO A 286 -1.54 -14.42 3.39
CA PRO A 286 -1.06 -13.03 3.55
C PRO A 286 0.22 -12.78 2.76
N ASP A 287 0.70 -11.54 2.75
CA ASP A 287 2.06 -11.24 2.26
C ASP A 287 3.12 -11.86 3.18
N LEU A 288 4.17 -12.45 2.61
CA LEU A 288 5.28 -13.04 3.34
C LEU A 288 5.97 -12.03 4.29
N HIS A 289 5.99 -10.74 3.93
CA HIS A 289 6.53 -9.69 4.80
C HIS A 289 5.60 -9.44 6.01
N SER A 290 4.28 -9.57 5.83
CA SER A 290 3.32 -9.54 6.93
C SER A 290 3.45 -10.77 7.83
N GLU A 291 3.74 -11.96 7.28
CA GLU A 291 4.02 -13.18 8.06
C GLU A 291 5.29 -13.04 8.90
N ALA A 292 6.33 -12.41 8.34
CA ALA A 292 7.55 -12.03 9.08
C ALA A 292 7.30 -10.87 10.08
N GLY A 293 6.11 -10.30 10.10
CA GLY A 293 5.69 -9.23 11.00
C GLY A 293 6.38 -7.90 10.74
N LEU A 294 6.62 -7.55 9.47
CA LEU A 294 7.00 -6.19 9.07
C LEU A 294 5.77 -5.27 9.07
N ASP A 295 5.94 -4.05 9.57
CA ASP A 295 4.95 -3.00 9.44
C ASP A 295 5.07 -2.26 8.09
N CYS A 296 4.02 -1.58 7.64
CA CYS A 296 4.04 -0.85 6.36
C CYS A 296 5.22 0.13 6.23
N THR A 297 5.65 0.70 7.37
CA THR A 297 6.77 1.64 7.47
C THR A 297 8.14 0.99 7.41
N ASP A 298 8.27 -0.34 7.55
CA ASP A 298 9.53 -1.06 7.31
C ASP A 298 9.89 -1.08 5.82
N CYS A 299 8.90 -0.96 4.93
CA CYS A 299 9.11 -0.80 3.49
C CYS A 299 9.00 0.68 3.07
N HIS A 300 7.89 1.34 3.37
CA HIS A 300 7.67 2.72 2.96
C HIS A 300 8.53 3.70 3.78
N THR A 301 9.36 4.50 3.09
CA THR A 301 10.22 5.49 3.74
C THR A 301 9.41 6.71 4.20
N ALA A 302 10.02 7.57 5.03
CA ALA A 302 9.46 8.87 5.38
C ALA A 302 9.13 9.73 4.14
N ALA A 303 10.00 9.70 3.11
CA ALA A 303 9.77 10.41 1.85
C ALA A 303 8.67 9.75 0.99
N GLY A 304 8.54 8.43 1.03
CA GLY A 304 7.48 7.69 0.34
C GLY A 304 6.08 7.92 0.94
N VAL A 305 5.96 8.02 2.28
CA VAL A 305 4.68 8.26 2.97
C VAL A 305 4.33 9.74 3.04
N MET A 306 5.23 10.57 3.58
CA MET A 306 4.96 11.99 3.81
C MET A 306 5.24 12.86 2.57
N GLY A 307 5.94 12.34 1.58
CA GLY A 307 6.41 13.11 0.42
C GLY A 307 7.72 13.85 0.71
N THR A 308 8.21 14.58 -0.30
CA THR A 308 9.41 15.43 -0.20
C THR A 308 9.08 16.91 -0.01
N GLY A 309 7.79 17.27 0.11
CA GLY A 309 7.30 18.65 0.05
C GLY A 309 7.03 19.15 -1.38
N ALA A 310 7.47 18.43 -2.41
CA ALA A 310 7.05 18.70 -3.79
C ALA A 310 5.57 18.34 -3.99
N ALA A 311 4.83 19.18 -4.71
CA ALA A 311 3.45 18.86 -5.13
C ALA A 311 3.45 17.72 -6.16
N LEU A 312 2.89 16.57 -5.77
CA LEU A 312 2.76 15.41 -6.63
C LEU A 312 1.29 15.17 -6.99
N HIS A 313 1.04 14.63 -8.19
CA HIS A 313 -0.31 14.36 -8.66
C HIS A 313 -0.73 12.91 -8.41
N ARG A 314 0.19 11.94 -8.54
CA ARG A 314 -0.14 10.51 -8.55
C ARG A 314 0.77 9.68 -7.64
N GLN A 315 0.22 8.58 -7.10
CA GLN A 315 0.92 7.70 -6.16
C GLN A 315 2.23 7.12 -6.71
N GLN A 316 2.29 6.81 -8.01
CA GLN A 316 3.51 6.29 -8.64
C GLN A 316 4.63 7.33 -8.71
N GLN A 317 4.30 8.62 -8.58
CA GLN A 317 5.30 9.68 -8.42
C GLN A 317 5.80 9.79 -6.98
N GLN A 318 5.03 9.37 -5.96
CA GLN A 318 5.43 9.47 -4.56
C GLN A 318 6.15 8.22 -4.04
N LEU A 319 5.83 7.03 -4.59
CA LEU A 319 6.55 5.79 -4.30
C LEU A 319 8.06 5.97 -4.57
N ASP A 320 8.89 5.50 -3.62
CA ASP A 320 10.34 5.67 -3.63
C ASP A 320 11.12 4.39 -3.27
N ILE A 321 10.42 3.27 -3.09
CA ILE A 321 10.94 1.96 -2.71
C ILE A 321 10.49 0.89 -3.72
N ALA A 322 11.38 -0.06 -4.02
CA ALA A 322 11.14 -1.23 -4.86
C ALA A 322 11.74 -2.50 -4.22
N CYS A 323 11.37 -3.68 -4.76
CA CYS A 323 11.89 -4.97 -4.29
C CYS A 323 13.42 -5.03 -4.34
N ASP A 324 14.02 -4.51 -5.42
CA ASP A 324 15.46 -4.62 -5.68
C ASP A 324 16.31 -3.82 -4.68
N ASP A 325 15.78 -2.75 -4.09
CA ASP A 325 16.47 -1.94 -3.07
C ASP A 325 16.84 -2.78 -1.83
N CYS A 326 15.97 -3.74 -1.47
CA CYS A 326 16.19 -4.70 -0.40
C CYS A 326 16.76 -6.02 -0.89
N HIS A 327 16.34 -6.55 -2.04
CA HIS A 327 16.64 -7.93 -2.45
C HIS A 327 17.75 -8.08 -3.50
N ALA A 328 18.13 -7.06 -4.27
CA ALA A 328 19.16 -7.22 -5.30
C ALA A 328 20.55 -7.47 -4.68
N PRO A 329 21.39 -8.38 -5.24
CA PRO A 329 22.75 -8.60 -4.75
C PRO A 329 23.59 -7.31 -4.66
N ALA A 330 23.48 -6.45 -5.66
CA ALA A 330 24.05 -5.10 -5.69
C ALA A 330 22.94 -4.05 -5.52
N PRO A 331 22.75 -3.48 -4.31
CA PRO A 331 21.78 -2.43 -4.04
C PRO A 331 22.35 -1.05 -4.39
N HIS A 332 21.51 -0.03 -4.45
CA HIS A 332 21.98 1.36 -4.47
C HIS A 332 22.51 1.76 -3.07
N GLU A 333 23.54 2.58 -3.04
CA GLU A 333 24.14 3.14 -1.82
C GLU A 333 24.29 4.67 -1.92
N LYS A 334 24.41 5.34 -0.78
CA LYS A 334 24.83 6.75 -0.70
C LYS A 334 25.85 6.94 0.42
N SER A 335 26.76 7.89 0.25
CA SER A 335 27.72 8.29 1.30
C SER A 335 27.04 9.09 2.41
N LEU A 336 27.71 9.23 3.56
CA LEU A 336 27.18 10.03 4.67
C LEU A 336 27.02 11.52 4.29
N GLY A 337 27.85 12.03 3.38
CA GLY A 337 27.77 13.43 2.90
C GLY A 337 26.56 13.71 2.02
N GLU A 338 25.91 12.67 1.49
CA GLU A 338 24.68 12.77 0.67
C GLU A 338 23.40 12.61 1.52
N LEU A 339 23.51 12.39 2.83
CA LEU A 339 22.37 12.33 3.73
C LEU A 339 21.74 13.72 3.88
N THR A 340 20.43 13.80 3.70
CA THR A 340 19.66 14.99 4.06
C THR A 340 19.69 15.20 5.57
N ARG A 341 19.48 16.45 6.02
CA ARG A 341 19.39 16.79 7.46
C ARG A 341 18.42 15.87 8.23
N ARG A 342 17.32 15.45 7.60
CA ARG A 342 16.33 14.55 8.21
C ARG A 342 16.86 13.12 8.32
N GLU A 343 17.44 12.57 7.26
CA GLU A 343 18.06 11.24 7.29
C GLU A 343 19.17 11.17 8.34
N ALA A 344 19.98 12.22 8.51
CA ALA A 344 21.05 12.27 9.50
C ALA A 344 20.55 12.20 10.96
N VAL A 345 19.35 12.74 11.28
CA VAL A 345 18.81 12.72 12.66
C VAL A 345 17.92 11.52 12.96
N LEU A 346 17.38 10.82 11.95
CA LEU A 346 16.50 9.65 12.15
C LEU A 346 17.07 8.58 13.12
N PRO A 347 18.36 8.20 13.07
CA PRO A 347 18.92 7.22 14.01
C PRO A 347 18.81 7.66 15.48
N GLY A 348 19.04 8.95 15.76
CA GLY A 348 18.92 9.53 17.10
C GLY A 348 17.47 9.58 17.57
N LEU A 349 16.55 10.00 16.69
CA LEU A 349 15.11 10.07 17.00
C LEU A 349 14.49 8.68 17.27
N HIS A 350 14.99 7.64 16.61
CA HIS A 350 14.52 6.27 16.80
C HIS A 350 15.28 5.49 17.88
N GLY A 351 16.39 6.02 18.41
CA GLY A 351 17.23 5.32 19.39
C GLY A 351 17.99 4.11 18.84
N TRP A 352 18.09 3.95 17.52
CA TRP A 352 18.85 2.86 16.89
C TRP A 352 19.69 3.35 15.70
N GLY A 353 20.91 2.84 15.60
CA GLY A 353 21.85 3.13 14.51
C GLY A 353 21.85 2.08 13.40
N SER A 354 22.35 2.47 12.23
CA SER A 354 22.75 1.52 11.18
C SER A 354 24.23 1.16 11.35
N PRO A 355 24.62 -0.12 11.43
CA PRO A 355 26.03 -0.53 11.43
C PRO A 355 26.81 -0.02 10.20
N ASP A 356 26.13 0.21 9.09
CA ASP A 356 26.73 0.74 7.86
C ASP A 356 27.18 2.21 8.00
N LEU A 357 26.70 2.97 9.00
CA LEU A 357 27.23 4.32 9.30
C LEU A 357 28.75 4.28 9.58
N ALA A 358 29.23 3.26 10.29
CA ALA A 358 30.66 3.08 10.56
C ALA A 358 31.49 2.75 9.29
N ARG A 359 30.84 2.37 8.19
CA ARG A 359 31.46 2.12 6.88
C ARG A 359 31.45 3.34 5.95
N GLY A 360 30.89 4.48 6.38
CA GLY A 360 30.85 5.72 5.60
C GLY A 360 29.85 5.75 4.43
N ARG A 361 29.05 4.68 4.26
CA ARG A 361 28.01 4.53 3.23
C ARG A 361 26.84 3.74 3.78
N VAL A 362 25.63 4.08 3.38
CA VAL A 362 24.39 3.37 3.74
C VAL A 362 23.64 2.92 2.49
N LEU A 363 22.80 1.89 2.64
CA LEU A 363 21.88 1.46 1.59
C LEU A 363 20.84 2.57 1.29
N ALA A 364 20.43 2.68 0.04
CA ALA A 364 19.45 3.67 -0.41
C ALA A 364 18.48 3.08 -1.44
N GLY A 365 17.27 3.63 -1.54
CA GLY A 365 16.32 3.27 -2.59
C GLY A 365 16.69 3.88 -3.94
N ALA A 366 16.74 3.09 -5.02
CA ALA A 366 17.24 3.50 -6.32
C ALA A 366 16.38 4.57 -7.04
N ILE A 367 15.12 4.74 -6.64
CA ILE A 367 14.18 5.68 -7.27
C ILE A 367 14.46 7.13 -6.85
N ARG A 368 14.93 7.36 -5.61
CA ARG A 368 15.10 8.70 -5.02
C ARG A 368 16.37 8.92 -4.18
N GLY A 369 17.16 7.87 -3.92
CA GLY A 369 18.28 7.95 -2.98
C GLY A 369 17.83 8.10 -1.52
N SER A 370 16.59 7.72 -1.18
CA SER A 370 16.10 7.69 0.21
C SER A 370 16.91 6.69 1.03
N ALA A 371 17.53 7.12 2.12
CA ALA A 371 18.37 6.28 2.97
C ALA A 371 17.56 5.19 3.67
N LEU A 372 17.99 3.93 3.51
CA LEU A 372 17.39 2.75 4.14
C LEU A 372 18.15 2.40 5.40
N LEU A 373 18.22 3.33 6.36
CA LEU A 373 19.08 3.23 7.56
C LEU A 373 18.80 1.99 8.42
N HIS A 374 17.56 1.47 8.37
CA HIS A 374 17.15 0.25 9.06
C HIS A 374 17.57 -1.04 8.31
N VAL A 375 18.02 -0.96 7.06
CA VAL A 375 18.55 -2.07 6.27
C VAL A 375 20.07 -1.92 6.15
N TYR A 376 20.81 -2.97 6.51
CA TYR A 376 22.27 -2.89 6.63
C TYR A 376 22.98 -4.21 6.31
N ARG A 377 24.29 -4.13 6.11
CA ARG A 377 25.15 -5.29 5.93
C ARG A 377 25.69 -5.81 7.26
N GLN A 378 25.64 -7.11 7.44
CA GLN A 378 26.28 -7.80 8.57
C GLN A 378 27.26 -8.84 8.00
N GLU A 379 28.49 -8.85 8.51
CA GLU A 379 29.44 -9.90 8.21
C GLU A 379 28.98 -11.20 8.88
N GLY A 380 28.88 -12.29 8.12
CA GLY A 380 28.58 -13.61 8.65
C GLY A 380 29.82 -14.27 9.23
N ASP A 381 29.63 -15.10 10.26
CA ASP A 381 30.73 -15.85 10.87
C ASP A 381 31.43 -16.77 9.84
N GLN A 382 32.74 -16.93 10.03
CA GLN A 382 33.62 -17.91 9.36
C GLN A 382 33.16 -18.42 7.98
N GLY A 383 33.37 -17.60 6.95
CA GLY A 383 33.17 -18.00 5.55
C GLY A 383 31.75 -17.87 5.01
N GLN A 384 30.77 -17.44 5.81
CA GLN A 384 29.37 -17.29 5.35
C GLN A 384 29.08 -16.01 4.55
N GLY A 385 30.11 -15.18 4.30
CA GLY A 385 30.00 -13.95 3.50
C GLY A 385 29.21 -12.83 4.17
N THR A 386 28.99 -11.73 3.45
CA THR A 386 28.16 -10.61 3.94
C THR A 386 26.67 -10.93 3.75
N ARG A 387 25.91 -10.88 4.84
CA ARG A 387 24.44 -10.97 4.87
C ARG A 387 23.83 -9.56 4.82
N ARG A 388 22.60 -9.46 4.31
CA ARG A 388 21.78 -8.25 4.43
C ARG A 388 20.73 -8.45 5.51
N MET A 389 20.60 -7.48 6.38
CA MET A 389 19.72 -7.50 7.55
C MET A 389 18.75 -6.32 7.46
N LEU A 390 17.53 -6.50 7.97
CA LEU A 390 16.53 -5.45 8.16
C LEU A 390 16.16 -5.41 9.64
N ARG A 391 16.28 -4.23 10.26
CA ARG A 391 15.72 -3.93 11.57
C ARG A 391 14.29 -3.43 11.39
N LYS A 392 13.33 -4.01 12.11
CA LYS A 392 11.97 -3.47 12.19
C LYS A 392 11.99 -2.15 12.95
N LYS A 393 11.47 -1.09 12.35
CA LYS A 393 11.56 0.29 12.89
C LYS A 393 10.82 0.46 14.21
N ARG A 394 9.76 -0.31 14.44
CA ARG A 394 8.91 -0.27 15.64
C ARG A 394 9.42 -1.14 16.78
N THR A 395 9.76 -2.41 16.53
CA THR A 395 10.11 -3.38 17.58
C THR A 395 11.62 -3.52 17.81
N GLY A 396 12.44 -3.13 16.82
CA GLY A 396 13.89 -3.31 16.86
C GLY A 396 14.36 -4.73 16.46
N ASP A 397 13.45 -5.68 16.24
CA ASP A 397 13.75 -7.04 15.77
C ASP A 397 14.59 -7.01 14.49
N VAL A 398 15.48 -7.99 14.31
CA VAL A 398 16.35 -8.07 13.13
C VAL A 398 16.03 -9.33 12.33
N LEU A 399 15.81 -9.15 11.03
CA LEU A 399 15.50 -10.20 10.07
C LEU A 399 16.57 -10.27 8.98
N ALA A 400 16.92 -11.47 8.53
CA ALA A 400 17.78 -11.65 7.36
C ALA A 400 16.98 -11.42 6.07
N VAL A 401 17.46 -10.54 5.20
CA VAL A 401 16.84 -10.25 3.91
C VAL A 401 17.37 -11.25 2.86
N PRO A 402 16.51 -12.11 2.28
CA PRO A 402 16.94 -13.05 1.25
C PRO A 402 17.25 -12.28 -0.04
N LEU A 403 18.49 -12.40 -0.54
CA LEU A 403 18.87 -11.78 -1.81
C LEU A 403 18.36 -12.60 -3.00
N THR A 404 17.97 -11.93 -4.09
CA THR A 404 17.66 -12.60 -5.35
C THR A 404 18.91 -13.34 -5.84
N ARG A 405 18.71 -14.60 -6.26
CA ARG A 405 19.78 -15.45 -6.76
C ARG A 405 19.60 -15.61 -8.27
N ALA A 406 20.70 -15.42 -9.00
CA ALA A 406 20.80 -15.86 -10.38
C ALA A 406 20.44 -17.37 -10.46
N GLY A 407 19.64 -17.74 -11.44
CA GLY A 407 19.04 -19.06 -11.53
C GLY A 407 17.89 -19.14 -12.53
N PRO A 408 17.39 -20.36 -12.81
CA PRO A 408 16.53 -20.67 -13.95
C PRO A 408 15.14 -20.00 -13.95
N HIS A 409 14.77 -19.28 -12.89
CA HIS A 409 13.49 -18.59 -12.75
C HIS A 409 13.60 -17.06 -12.69
N HIS A 410 14.79 -16.50 -12.46
CA HIS A 410 15.02 -15.04 -12.49
C HIS A 410 15.70 -14.58 -13.79
N ASP A 411 16.53 -15.43 -14.40
CA ASP A 411 17.29 -15.12 -15.63
C ASP A 411 16.70 -15.82 -16.87
N LEU A 412 15.41 -16.13 -16.84
CA LEU A 412 14.74 -16.91 -17.89
C LEU A 412 14.50 -16.07 -19.14
N ARG A 413 14.99 -16.52 -20.31
CA ARG A 413 14.82 -15.77 -21.57
C ARG A 413 13.34 -15.57 -21.91
N GLY A 414 13.00 -14.36 -22.38
CA GLY A 414 11.63 -13.92 -22.65
C GLY A 414 10.86 -13.41 -21.43
N HIS A 415 11.44 -13.43 -20.22
CA HIS A 415 10.83 -12.95 -18.98
C HIS A 415 11.39 -11.60 -18.51
N GLU A 416 12.32 -10.99 -19.26
CA GLU A 416 13.10 -9.80 -18.88
C GLU A 416 12.24 -8.56 -18.60
N ARG A 417 11.02 -8.52 -19.16
CA ARG A 417 10.05 -7.43 -18.94
C ARG A 417 9.25 -7.56 -17.65
N LEU A 418 9.19 -8.73 -17.01
CA LEU A 418 8.33 -8.96 -15.84
C LEU A 418 8.79 -8.13 -14.63
N THR A 419 7.83 -7.63 -13.83
CA THR A 419 8.10 -7.16 -12.47
C THR A 419 8.15 -8.35 -11.51
N CYS A 420 8.85 -8.21 -10.38
CA CYS A 420 8.88 -9.24 -9.32
C CYS A 420 7.45 -9.65 -8.90
N GLU A 421 6.55 -8.67 -8.82
CA GLU A 421 5.13 -8.85 -8.47
C GLU A 421 4.34 -9.67 -9.49
N ALA A 422 4.71 -9.64 -10.78
CA ALA A 422 4.07 -10.45 -11.82
C ALA A 422 4.24 -11.95 -11.56
N CYS A 423 5.37 -12.33 -10.94
CA CYS A 423 5.65 -13.68 -10.50
C CYS A 423 5.19 -13.92 -9.05
N HIS A 424 5.47 -13.01 -8.12
CA HIS A 424 5.37 -13.28 -6.68
C HIS A 424 4.04 -12.89 -6.02
N ALA A 425 3.16 -12.12 -6.67
CA ALA A 425 1.83 -11.84 -6.11
C ALA A 425 0.92 -13.07 -6.25
N ALA A 426 0.54 -13.68 -5.13
CA ALA A 426 -0.27 -14.90 -5.14
C ALA A 426 -1.73 -14.66 -5.57
N TRP A 427 -2.27 -13.48 -5.28
CA TRP A 427 -3.63 -13.09 -5.64
C TRP A 427 -3.79 -11.57 -5.63
N ALA A 428 -4.85 -11.05 -6.23
CA ALA A 428 -5.20 -9.63 -6.16
C ALA A 428 -6.73 -9.45 -6.09
N PRO A 429 -7.23 -8.39 -5.44
CA PRO A 429 -8.66 -8.09 -5.38
C PRO A 429 -9.17 -7.68 -6.76
N GLN A 430 -10.28 -8.28 -7.21
CA GLN A 430 -10.90 -8.03 -8.51
C GLN A 430 -12.39 -7.72 -8.31
N CYS A 431 -12.91 -6.72 -9.02
CA CYS A 431 -14.33 -6.33 -9.00
C CYS A 431 -14.81 -6.10 -10.44
N ASP A 432 -15.27 -7.15 -11.10
CA ASP A 432 -15.66 -7.10 -12.52
C ASP A 432 -17.06 -6.48 -12.72
N GLY A 433 -17.88 -6.46 -11.67
CA GLY A 433 -19.24 -5.93 -11.67
C GLY A 433 -19.45 -4.77 -10.71
N CYS A 434 -19.84 -3.61 -11.24
CA CYS A 434 -20.29 -2.46 -10.45
C CYS A 434 -21.41 -1.70 -11.16
N HIS A 435 -22.39 -1.23 -10.40
CA HIS A 435 -23.43 -0.32 -10.84
C HIS A 435 -23.47 0.89 -9.90
N ILE A 436 -23.44 2.09 -10.48
CA ILE A 436 -23.38 3.37 -9.78
C ILE A 436 -24.56 4.20 -10.22
N SER A 437 -25.36 4.69 -9.27
CA SER A 437 -26.44 5.64 -9.54
C SER A 437 -26.46 6.77 -8.51
N TYR A 438 -27.14 7.86 -8.87
CA TYR A 438 -27.28 9.06 -8.05
C TYR A 438 -28.75 9.40 -7.87
N ASP A 439 -29.21 9.34 -6.63
CA ASP A 439 -30.54 9.78 -6.19
C ASP A 439 -30.44 11.24 -5.69
N PRO A 440 -31.00 12.23 -6.40
CA PRO A 440 -30.95 13.63 -5.97
C PRO A 440 -31.87 13.93 -4.77
N SER A 441 -32.87 13.08 -4.49
CA SER A 441 -33.83 13.24 -3.39
C SER A 441 -33.31 12.67 -2.07
N GLY A 442 -32.45 11.66 -2.16
CA GLY A 442 -31.80 11.03 -1.02
C GLY A 442 -30.82 11.94 -0.28
N ARG A 443 -30.43 11.49 0.92
CA ARG A 443 -29.42 12.12 1.76
C ARG A 443 -28.24 11.16 1.94
N GLN A 444 -27.05 11.73 2.10
CA GLN A 444 -25.84 10.97 2.40
C GLN A 444 -24.84 11.83 3.19
N TRP A 445 -24.06 11.18 4.06
CA TRP A 445 -22.95 11.82 4.76
C TRP A 445 -21.98 12.51 3.79
N ASP A 446 -21.60 13.74 4.12
CA ASP A 446 -20.58 14.54 3.44
C ASP A 446 -19.31 14.53 4.30
N HIS A 447 -18.23 13.91 3.82
CA HIS A 447 -17.00 13.81 4.60
C HIS A 447 -16.27 15.15 4.76
N LEU A 448 -16.53 16.16 3.92
CA LEU A 448 -15.94 17.49 4.08
C LEU A 448 -16.74 18.39 5.03
N LEU A 449 -18.06 18.20 5.11
CA LEU A 449 -18.94 19.01 5.97
C LEU A 449 -19.36 18.30 7.28
N ARG A 450 -18.99 17.03 7.44
CA ARG A 450 -19.29 16.17 8.60
C ARG A 450 -20.75 16.21 9.05
N ARG A 451 -21.64 16.16 8.06
CA ARG A 451 -23.10 16.10 8.22
C ARG A 451 -23.72 15.46 7.00
N GLU A 452 -24.96 15.02 7.10
CA GLU A 452 -25.72 14.64 5.91
C GLU A 452 -26.05 15.84 5.03
N THR A 453 -25.84 15.69 3.71
CA THR A 453 -26.25 16.66 2.69
C THR A 453 -27.12 15.99 1.61
N PRO A 454 -28.00 16.74 0.92
CA PRO A 454 -28.78 16.24 -0.21
C PRO A 454 -27.93 15.60 -1.32
N GLY A 455 -28.54 14.67 -2.05
CA GLY A 455 -27.90 13.82 -3.03
C GLY A 455 -27.28 12.57 -2.38
N ARG A 456 -27.62 11.39 -2.89
CA ARG A 456 -27.10 10.10 -2.45
C ARG A 456 -26.55 9.31 -3.64
N TRP A 457 -25.32 8.84 -3.50
CA TRP A 457 -24.76 7.83 -4.39
C TRP A 457 -25.08 6.42 -3.90
N ILE A 458 -25.37 5.54 -4.84
CA ILE A 458 -25.70 4.14 -4.59
C ILE A 458 -24.76 3.29 -5.43
N GLU A 459 -23.86 2.56 -4.76
CA GLU A 459 -22.95 1.63 -5.40
C GLU A 459 -23.41 0.20 -5.10
N ARG A 460 -23.57 -0.61 -6.16
CA ARG A 460 -23.90 -2.04 -6.09
C ARG A 460 -22.83 -2.81 -6.83
N ARG A 461 -22.07 -3.63 -6.12
CA ARG A 461 -21.01 -4.49 -6.71
C ARG A 461 -21.49 -5.94 -6.84
N TRP A 462 -20.84 -6.68 -7.73
CA TRP A 462 -20.97 -8.14 -7.84
C TRP A 462 -19.71 -8.73 -8.48
N SER A 463 -19.55 -10.05 -8.38
CA SER A 463 -18.35 -10.77 -8.86
C SER A 463 -17.04 -10.24 -8.26
N VAL A 464 -17.05 -9.98 -6.95
CA VAL A 464 -15.81 -9.73 -6.20
C VAL A 464 -15.02 -11.04 -6.09
N ARG A 465 -13.75 -11.01 -6.50
CA ARG A 465 -12.84 -12.16 -6.47
C ARG A 465 -11.47 -11.79 -5.91
N SER A 466 -10.66 -12.81 -5.63
CA SER A 466 -9.30 -12.69 -5.10
C SER A 466 -8.39 -13.78 -5.66
N ASP A 467 -8.27 -13.75 -6.99
CA ASP A 467 -7.54 -14.70 -7.82
C ASP A 467 -6.19 -14.08 -8.28
N PRO A 468 -5.28 -14.87 -8.90
CA PRO A 468 -4.12 -14.32 -9.59
C PRO A 468 -4.51 -13.18 -10.56
N PRO A 469 -3.79 -12.05 -10.58
CA PRO A 469 -4.14 -10.89 -11.39
C PRO A 469 -3.95 -11.14 -12.89
N ALA A 470 -4.58 -10.32 -13.72
CA ALA A 470 -4.21 -10.21 -15.13
C ALA A 470 -2.84 -9.53 -15.26
N LEU A 471 -2.11 -9.81 -16.34
CA LEU A 471 -0.85 -9.15 -16.67
C LEU A 471 -1.06 -8.13 -17.79
N GLY A 472 -0.45 -6.95 -17.61
CA GLY A 472 -0.52 -5.85 -18.57
C GLY A 472 0.82 -5.16 -18.71
N VAL A 473 0.96 -4.37 -19.78
CA VAL A 473 2.17 -3.60 -20.07
C VAL A 473 2.01 -2.21 -19.44
N ARG A 474 3.01 -1.84 -18.64
CA ARG A 474 3.16 -0.54 -18.00
C ARG A 474 3.73 0.48 -19.00
N ALA A 475 3.56 1.77 -18.71
CA ALA A 475 4.15 2.86 -19.48
C ALA A 475 5.69 2.79 -19.63
N ASP A 476 6.40 2.11 -18.72
CA ASP A 476 7.85 1.82 -18.78
C ASP A 476 8.19 0.50 -19.52
N ASN A 477 7.25 -0.02 -20.31
CA ASN A 477 7.32 -1.27 -21.08
C ASN A 477 7.53 -2.56 -20.24
N ARG A 478 7.51 -2.47 -18.90
CA ARG A 478 7.51 -3.62 -17.99
C ARG A 478 6.14 -4.28 -17.94
N ILE A 479 6.08 -5.57 -17.66
CA ILE A 479 4.85 -6.35 -17.51
C ILE A 479 4.59 -6.60 -16.03
N GLY A 480 3.42 -6.23 -15.53
CA GLY A 480 3.07 -6.34 -14.11
C GLY A 480 1.59 -6.65 -13.86
N PRO A 481 1.18 -6.76 -12.59
CA PRO A 481 -0.22 -7.00 -12.21
C PRO A 481 -1.18 -5.86 -12.56
N PHE A 482 -2.33 -6.23 -13.13
CA PHE A 482 -3.48 -5.37 -13.37
C PHE A 482 -4.77 -6.03 -12.85
N VAL A 483 -5.67 -5.21 -12.34
CA VAL A 483 -7.00 -5.64 -11.84
C VAL A 483 -8.10 -4.76 -12.42
N PRO A 484 -9.34 -5.28 -12.60
CA PRO A 484 -10.50 -4.45 -12.89
C PRO A 484 -10.78 -3.57 -11.67
N GLY A 485 -10.34 -2.31 -11.75
CA GLY A 485 -10.41 -1.35 -10.66
C GLY A 485 -11.68 -0.49 -10.70
N MET A 486 -12.22 -0.28 -11.90
CA MET A 486 -13.44 0.50 -12.15
C MET A 486 -14.19 -0.06 -13.38
N SER A 487 -14.55 -1.34 -13.35
CA SER A 487 -15.49 -1.92 -14.31
C SER A 487 -16.92 -1.62 -13.82
N PHE A 488 -17.60 -0.67 -14.45
CA PHE A 488 -18.89 -0.16 -13.97
C PHE A 488 -19.91 0.17 -15.06
N ILE A 489 -21.17 0.20 -14.64
CA ILE A 489 -22.31 0.82 -15.30
C ILE A 489 -22.72 2.03 -14.46
N LEU A 490 -22.71 3.22 -15.05
CA LEU A 490 -23.09 4.47 -14.38
C LEU A 490 -24.39 5.02 -14.97
N GLU A 491 -25.44 5.10 -14.17
CA GLU A 491 -26.63 5.89 -14.51
C GLU A 491 -26.27 7.38 -14.50
N ARG A 492 -26.63 8.08 -15.58
CA ARG A 492 -26.33 9.52 -15.70
C ARG A 492 -27.51 10.33 -15.19
N PRO A 493 -27.31 11.29 -14.26
CA PRO A 493 -28.40 12.14 -13.73
C PRO A 493 -29.10 13.00 -14.79
N ASP A 494 -28.46 13.19 -15.95
CA ASP A 494 -28.96 13.97 -17.08
C ASP A 494 -29.85 13.17 -18.06
N GLY A 495 -30.26 11.96 -17.69
CA GLY A 495 -31.15 11.11 -18.49
C GLY A 495 -30.51 10.47 -19.72
N ARG A 496 -29.22 10.73 -20.02
CA ARG A 496 -28.51 10.07 -21.13
C ARG A 496 -28.27 8.58 -20.80
N PRO A 497 -28.19 7.68 -21.80
CA PRO A 497 -28.04 6.23 -21.59
C PRO A 497 -26.90 5.85 -20.62
N PRO A 498 -27.01 4.78 -19.80
CA PRO A 498 -25.99 4.46 -18.81
C PRO A 498 -24.59 4.26 -19.41
N LEU A 499 -23.60 4.94 -18.82
CA LEU A 499 -22.22 4.89 -19.25
C LEU A 499 -21.58 3.57 -18.80
N ARG A 500 -21.07 2.78 -19.74
CA ARG A 500 -20.37 1.52 -19.45
C ARG A 500 -18.87 1.71 -19.63
N ARG A 501 -18.09 1.27 -18.63
CA ARG A 501 -16.63 1.34 -18.62
C ARG A 501 -16.05 0.04 -18.10
N VAL A 502 -14.95 -0.39 -18.71
CA VAL A 502 -14.12 -1.52 -18.28
C VAL A 502 -12.72 -0.96 -18.13
N ILE A 503 -12.26 -0.81 -16.88
CA ILE A 503 -11.04 -0.07 -16.56
C ILE A 503 -10.16 -0.95 -15.70
N TYR A 504 -9.02 -1.33 -16.28
CA TYR A 504 -7.96 -2.03 -15.57
C TYR A 504 -6.94 -1.03 -15.05
N SER A 505 -6.61 -1.14 -13.76
CA SER A 505 -5.53 -0.39 -13.14
C SER A 505 -4.38 -1.32 -12.80
N ARG A 506 -3.16 -0.82 -13.01
CA ARG A 506 -1.96 -1.37 -12.41
C ARG A 506 -2.12 -1.40 -10.89
N ILE A 507 -1.64 -2.45 -10.24
CA ILE A 507 -1.67 -2.56 -8.77
C ILE A 507 -0.40 -3.26 -8.27
N SER A 508 0.06 -2.89 -7.08
CA SER A 508 0.93 -3.73 -6.26
C SER A 508 0.03 -4.50 -5.29
N PRO A 509 -0.22 -5.81 -5.47
CA PRO A 509 -1.26 -6.49 -4.70
C PRO A 509 -1.00 -6.59 -3.20
N HIS A 510 0.26 -6.53 -2.75
CA HIS A 510 0.66 -6.82 -1.37
C HIS A 510 0.22 -8.22 -0.92
N THR A 511 0.54 -9.22 -1.74
CA THR A 511 0.26 -10.65 -1.52
C THR A 511 1.48 -11.51 -1.89
N THR A 512 2.66 -10.93 -1.67
CA THR A 512 3.96 -11.47 -2.10
C THR A 512 4.23 -12.80 -1.41
N ARG A 513 4.49 -13.87 -2.17
CA ARG A 513 4.89 -15.18 -1.64
C ARG A 513 6.25 -15.60 -2.20
N LYS A 514 6.95 -16.45 -1.42
CA LYS A 514 8.21 -17.07 -1.83
C LYS A 514 8.08 -17.89 -3.13
N GLN A 515 6.97 -18.60 -3.28
CA GLN A 515 6.67 -19.36 -4.49
C GLN A 515 6.08 -18.42 -5.55
N GLY A 516 6.72 -18.34 -6.71
CA GLY A 516 6.19 -17.62 -7.87
C GLY A 516 5.06 -18.39 -8.57
N ARG A 517 4.25 -17.66 -9.33
CA ARG A 517 3.16 -18.13 -10.20
C ARG A 517 3.67 -19.20 -11.18
N SER A 518 2.88 -20.25 -11.39
CA SER A 518 3.27 -21.36 -12.26
C SER A 518 3.27 -20.97 -13.75
N CYS A 519 3.96 -21.75 -14.57
CA CYS A 519 4.02 -21.55 -16.01
C CYS A 519 2.62 -21.62 -16.63
N GLU A 520 1.82 -22.60 -16.22
CA GLU A 520 0.45 -22.85 -16.69
C GLU A 520 -0.46 -21.68 -16.35
N SER A 521 -0.31 -21.11 -15.15
CA SER A 521 -1.10 -19.97 -14.68
C SER A 521 -0.80 -18.66 -15.45
N CYS A 522 0.28 -18.58 -16.23
CA CYS A 522 0.56 -17.44 -17.13
C CYS A 522 0.35 -17.78 -18.61
N HIS A 523 0.81 -18.96 -19.03
CA HIS A 523 0.88 -19.36 -20.44
C HIS A 523 -0.33 -20.17 -20.92
N GLY A 524 -1.08 -20.80 -20.01
CA GLY A 524 -2.30 -21.57 -20.31
C GLY A 524 -3.60 -20.88 -19.88
N ASP A 525 -3.54 -19.76 -19.16
CA ASP A 525 -4.71 -19.05 -18.62
C ASP A 525 -4.98 -17.74 -19.37
N GLU A 526 -6.13 -17.67 -20.03
CA GLU A 526 -6.58 -16.47 -20.75
C GLU A 526 -6.85 -15.27 -19.82
N ARG A 527 -7.23 -15.50 -18.55
CA ARG A 527 -7.42 -14.43 -17.56
C ARG A 527 -6.09 -13.74 -17.24
N ALA A 528 -5.00 -14.51 -17.16
CA ALA A 528 -3.64 -13.99 -17.03
C ALA A 528 -3.26 -13.06 -18.18
N LEU A 529 -3.74 -13.36 -19.40
CA LEU A 529 -3.50 -12.56 -20.60
C LEU A 529 -4.46 -11.36 -20.75
N GLY A 530 -5.34 -11.13 -19.76
CA GLY A 530 -6.37 -10.09 -19.78
C GLY A 530 -7.50 -10.33 -20.78
N VAL A 531 -7.62 -11.53 -21.34
CA VAL A 531 -8.65 -11.85 -22.33
C VAL A 531 -10.03 -11.93 -21.66
N ILE A 532 -11.06 -11.43 -22.34
CA ILE A 532 -12.46 -11.60 -21.92
C ILE A 532 -12.85 -13.07 -22.08
N VAL A 533 -13.06 -13.75 -20.95
CA VAL A 533 -13.42 -15.18 -20.89
C VAL A 533 -14.91 -15.42 -20.64
N GLY A 534 -15.69 -14.37 -20.39
CA GLY A 534 -17.11 -14.45 -20.11
C GLY A 534 -17.72 -13.09 -19.76
N HIS A 535 -18.95 -13.10 -19.25
CA HIS A 535 -19.64 -11.92 -18.76
C HIS A 535 -20.22 -12.19 -17.37
N VAL A 536 -20.33 -11.15 -16.54
CA VAL A 536 -20.88 -11.21 -15.20
C VAL A 536 -22.15 -10.37 -15.11
N HIS A 537 -23.18 -10.93 -14.47
CA HIS A 537 -24.50 -10.33 -14.31
C HIS A 537 -24.77 -9.98 -12.84
N ALA A 538 -25.40 -8.85 -12.58
CA ALA A 538 -25.85 -8.51 -11.23
C ALA A 538 -27.01 -9.45 -10.82
N PRO A 539 -27.00 -10.08 -9.62
CA PRO A 539 -27.95 -11.15 -9.28
C PRO A 539 -29.44 -10.75 -9.35
N GLN A 540 -29.77 -9.48 -9.03
CA GLN A 540 -31.13 -8.95 -9.07
C GLN A 540 -31.43 -8.10 -10.33
N HIS A 541 -30.45 -7.91 -11.22
CA HIS A 541 -30.59 -7.06 -12.41
C HIS A 541 -29.90 -7.72 -13.62
N PRO A 542 -30.55 -8.70 -14.31
CA PRO A 542 -29.91 -9.48 -15.37
C PRO A 542 -29.36 -8.66 -16.55
N GLY A 543 -29.92 -7.48 -16.82
CA GLY A 543 -29.45 -6.53 -17.83
C GLY A 543 -28.22 -5.69 -17.43
N TRP A 544 -27.77 -5.78 -16.19
CA TRP A 544 -26.49 -5.20 -15.74
C TRP A 544 -25.37 -6.19 -16.00
N VAL A 545 -24.84 -6.12 -17.22
CA VAL A 545 -23.82 -7.04 -17.74
C VAL A 545 -22.51 -6.30 -17.99
N LEU A 546 -21.41 -6.87 -17.50
CA LEU A 546 -20.05 -6.41 -17.77
C LEU A 546 -19.15 -7.60 -18.16
N PRO A 547 -18.14 -7.40 -19.04
CA PRO A 547 -17.24 -8.46 -19.44
C PRO A 547 -16.26 -8.82 -18.31
N GLN A 548 -15.96 -10.12 -18.20
CA GLN A 548 -14.97 -10.66 -17.28
C GLN A 548 -13.62 -10.74 -17.99
N GLY A 549 -12.94 -9.60 -18.10
CA GLY A 549 -11.65 -9.43 -18.77
C GLY A 549 -11.46 -8.02 -19.33
N TRP A 550 -10.29 -7.77 -19.93
CA TRP A 550 -9.86 -6.44 -20.38
C TRP A 550 -9.96 -6.26 -21.91
N VAL A 551 -9.60 -7.30 -22.68
CA VAL A 551 -9.51 -7.24 -24.15
C VAL A 551 -10.12 -8.47 -24.81
N GLY A 552 -10.79 -8.29 -25.95
CA GLY A 552 -11.33 -9.41 -26.73
C GLY A 552 -10.21 -10.28 -27.32
N ARG A 553 -10.42 -11.60 -27.38
CA ARG A 553 -9.41 -12.61 -27.77
C ARG A 553 -8.66 -12.25 -29.05
N ASP A 554 -9.38 -11.96 -30.12
CA ASP A 554 -8.82 -11.71 -31.46
C ASP A 554 -8.53 -10.24 -31.79
N VAL A 555 -8.86 -9.33 -30.88
CA VAL A 555 -8.63 -7.88 -31.03
C VAL A 555 -7.12 -7.64 -31.13
N ALA A 556 -6.69 -7.06 -32.26
CA ALA A 556 -5.28 -6.80 -32.54
C ALA A 556 -4.68 -5.76 -31.60
N GLN A 557 -5.39 -4.64 -31.44
CA GLN A 557 -4.96 -3.52 -30.62
C GLN A 557 -5.13 -3.83 -29.12
N PRO A 558 -4.20 -3.38 -28.28
CA PRO A 558 -4.33 -3.51 -26.83
C PRO A 558 -5.38 -2.54 -26.28
N ALA A 559 -6.10 -2.96 -25.25
CA ALA A 559 -7.03 -2.08 -24.53
C ALA A 559 -6.24 -1.11 -23.62
N PRO A 560 -6.62 0.17 -23.50
CA PRO A 560 -5.94 1.12 -22.61
C PRO A 560 -6.19 0.77 -21.14
N GLY A 561 -5.21 1.07 -20.29
CA GLY A 561 -5.34 1.06 -18.84
C GLY A 561 -5.76 2.42 -18.29
N LEU A 562 -5.97 2.48 -16.98
CA LEU A 562 -6.33 3.72 -16.27
C LEU A 562 -5.25 4.81 -16.37
N HIS A 563 -3.97 4.42 -16.32
CA HIS A 563 -2.85 5.36 -16.40
C HIS A 563 -2.36 5.51 -17.85
N LYS A 564 -2.01 6.73 -18.26
CA LYS A 564 -1.46 7.01 -19.60
C LYS A 564 -0.24 6.13 -19.89
N GLY A 565 -0.30 5.36 -20.98
CA GLY A 565 0.75 4.43 -21.40
C GLY A 565 0.60 3.00 -20.87
N ASP A 566 -0.25 2.78 -19.86
CA ASP A 566 -0.60 1.42 -19.44
C ASP A 566 -1.62 0.81 -20.42
N ARG A 567 -1.48 -0.48 -20.70
CA ARG A 567 -2.28 -1.20 -21.70
C ARG A 567 -2.34 -2.71 -21.46
N SER A 568 -3.32 -3.38 -22.04
CA SER A 568 -3.33 -4.84 -22.11
C SER A 568 -2.14 -5.33 -22.95
N LEU A 569 -1.82 -6.61 -22.84
CA LEU A 569 -0.98 -7.29 -23.83
C LEU A 569 -1.64 -7.16 -25.22
N ASP A 570 -0.85 -6.93 -26.27
CA ASP A 570 -1.32 -6.92 -27.65
C ASP A 570 -1.52 -8.35 -28.20
N ARG A 571 -2.14 -8.51 -29.37
CA ARG A 571 -2.43 -9.85 -29.92
C ARG A 571 -1.17 -10.68 -30.23
N ALA A 572 -0.06 -10.05 -30.60
CA ALA A 572 1.19 -10.74 -30.87
C ALA A 572 1.89 -11.16 -29.56
N GLU A 573 1.87 -10.31 -28.54
CA GLU A 573 2.28 -10.64 -27.16
C GLU A 573 1.48 -11.83 -26.62
N ARG A 574 0.13 -11.76 -26.63
CA ARG A 574 -0.74 -12.84 -26.16
C ARG A 574 -0.47 -14.17 -26.89
N ARG A 575 -0.33 -14.15 -28.22
CA ARG A 575 -0.01 -15.34 -29.03
C ARG A 575 1.38 -15.92 -28.73
N ARG A 576 2.41 -15.09 -28.52
CA ARG A 576 3.75 -15.56 -28.14
C ARG A 576 3.73 -16.24 -26.77
N ILE A 577 3.02 -15.65 -25.80
CA ILE A 577 2.91 -16.19 -24.44
C ILE A 577 2.11 -17.51 -24.44
N ALA A 578 0.95 -17.55 -25.12
CA ALA A 578 0.11 -18.74 -25.21
C ALA A 578 0.78 -19.93 -25.94
N ARG A 579 1.72 -19.68 -26.87
CA ARG A 579 2.47 -20.73 -27.57
C ARG A 579 3.27 -21.61 -26.59
N VAL A 580 3.83 -21.04 -25.52
CA VAL A 580 4.50 -21.82 -24.47
C VAL A 580 3.51 -22.76 -23.79
N GLY A 581 2.28 -22.30 -23.55
CA GLY A 581 1.19 -23.05 -22.92
C GLY A 581 0.82 -24.32 -23.67
N THR A 582 0.91 -24.32 -25.01
CA THR A 582 0.66 -25.53 -25.81
C THR A 582 1.68 -26.64 -25.61
N CYS A 583 2.85 -26.34 -25.03
CA CYS A 583 3.92 -27.32 -24.77
C CYS A 583 3.88 -27.88 -23.34
N LEU A 584 3.32 -27.13 -22.37
CA LEU A 584 3.31 -27.51 -20.95
C LEU A 584 2.63 -28.86 -20.64
N PRO A 585 1.54 -29.29 -21.32
CA PRO A 585 0.93 -30.60 -21.09
C PRO A 585 1.86 -31.80 -21.38
N CYS A 586 2.86 -31.62 -22.23
CA CYS A 586 3.81 -32.67 -22.63
C CYS A 586 5.22 -32.47 -22.04
N HIS A 587 5.52 -31.28 -21.54
CA HIS A 587 6.85 -30.91 -21.04
C HIS A 587 6.73 -30.11 -19.74
N PRO A 588 7.27 -30.59 -18.61
CA PRO A 588 7.19 -29.86 -17.35
C PRO A 588 7.92 -28.51 -17.46
N GLY A 589 7.46 -27.48 -16.74
CA GLY A 589 8.07 -26.14 -16.76
C GLY A 589 9.56 -26.07 -16.37
N THR A 590 10.10 -27.15 -15.79
CA THR A 590 11.54 -27.31 -15.48
C THR A 590 12.37 -27.82 -16.68
N ALA A 591 11.74 -28.18 -17.80
CA ALA A 591 12.42 -28.74 -18.97
C ALA A 591 13.45 -27.76 -19.56
N ALA A 592 14.64 -28.28 -19.89
CA ALA A 592 15.77 -27.47 -20.37
C ALA A 592 15.44 -26.63 -21.63
N MET A 593 14.46 -27.05 -22.44
CA MET A 593 14.00 -26.32 -23.61
C MET A 593 13.43 -24.93 -23.29
N TYR A 594 12.91 -24.69 -22.07
CA TYR A 594 12.36 -23.39 -21.70
C TYR A 594 13.44 -22.36 -21.36
N ARG A 595 14.68 -22.77 -21.05
CA ARG A 595 15.81 -21.86 -20.77
C ARG A 595 16.10 -20.90 -21.94
N ASP A 596 15.94 -21.39 -23.17
CA ASP A 596 15.85 -20.58 -24.38
C ASP A 596 14.84 -21.23 -25.33
N PHE A 597 13.57 -20.91 -25.13
CA PHE A 597 12.45 -21.46 -25.91
C PHE A 597 12.53 -21.06 -27.39
N GLY A 598 13.10 -19.89 -27.71
CA GLY A 598 13.32 -19.45 -29.10
C GLY A 598 14.30 -20.36 -29.82
N ALA A 599 15.47 -20.61 -29.22
CA ALA A 599 16.47 -21.53 -29.76
C ALA A 599 15.98 -22.98 -29.78
N ALA A 600 15.19 -23.41 -28.78
CA ALA A 600 14.60 -24.75 -28.76
C ALA A 600 13.59 -24.96 -29.89
N LEU A 601 12.73 -23.98 -30.17
CA LEU A 601 11.82 -23.99 -31.31
C LEU A 601 12.59 -23.95 -32.64
N GLY A 602 13.68 -23.18 -32.75
CA GLY A 602 14.52 -23.16 -33.95
C GLY A 602 15.16 -24.52 -34.29
N ARG A 603 15.46 -25.34 -33.27
CA ARG A 603 15.95 -26.72 -33.44
C ARG A 603 14.83 -27.72 -33.79
N MET A 604 13.56 -27.37 -33.60
CA MET A 604 12.42 -28.19 -33.99
C MET A 604 11.92 -27.76 -35.38
N GLY A 605 12.31 -28.53 -36.40
CA GLY A 605 11.80 -28.38 -37.77
C GLY A 605 10.27 -28.44 -37.88
N PRO A 606 9.68 -28.06 -39.03
CA PRO A 606 8.27 -27.67 -39.12
C PRO A 606 7.24 -28.75 -38.72
N GLY A 607 6.80 -28.67 -37.48
CA GLY A 607 5.44 -28.98 -37.01
C GLY A 607 4.99 -30.43 -36.95
N ARG A 608 4.97 -31.16 -38.07
CA ARG A 608 4.28 -32.46 -38.18
C ARG A 608 5.04 -33.62 -37.51
N ALA A 609 6.32 -33.77 -37.81
CA ALA A 609 7.12 -34.92 -37.36
C ALA A 609 7.19 -35.12 -35.84
N HIS A 610 7.08 -34.05 -35.04
CA HIS A 610 7.11 -34.12 -33.57
C HIS A 610 5.79 -34.70 -33.00
N ILE A 611 4.65 -34.20 -33.46
CA ILE A 611 3.31 -34.67 -33.04
C ILE A 611 3.05 -36.08 -33.58
N ASP A 612 3.46 -36.36 -34.82
CA ASP A 612 3.24 -37.67 -35.45
C ASP A 612 4.14 -38.77 -34.83
N ARG A 613 5.34 -38.43 -34.34
CA ARG A 613 6.13 -39.34 -33.48
C ARG A 613 5.40 -39.65 -32.18
N PHE A 614 4.81 -38.65 -31.52
CA PHE A 614 4.14 -38.84 -30.23
C PHE A 614 2.96 -39.83 -30.34
N LYS A 615 2.13 -39.67 -31.38
CA LYS A 615 1.03 -40.60 -31.72
C LYS A 615 1.50 -42.03 -32.04
N LYS A 616 2.75 -42.20 -32.50
CA LYS A 616 3.32 -43.51 -32.84
C LYS A 616 3.85 -44.28 -31.62
N PHE A 617 4.19 -43.58 -30.53
CA PHE A 617 4.66 -44.21 -29.28
C PHE A 617 3.56 -44.37 -28.23
N TYR A 618 2.47 -43.58 -28.30
CA TYR A 618 1.29 -43.72 -27.46
C TYR A 618 0.02 -43.73 -28.33
N PRO A 619 -0.37 -44.88 -28.92
CA PRO A 619 -1.70 -45.04 -29.48
C PRO A 619 -2.73 -44.87 -28.36
N ALA A 620 -3.76 -44.06 -28.58
CA ALA A 620 -4.72 -43.70 -27.54
C ALA A 620 -5.46 -44.93 -26.99
N ALA A 621 -5.36 -45.15 -25.68
CA ALA A 621 -6.29 -46.03 -24.97
C ALA A 621 -7.69 -45.42 -25.07
N GLY A 622 -8.66 -46.24 -25.51
CA GLY A 622 -9.92 -45.79 -26.12
C GLY A 622 -10.68 -44.69 -25.38
N VAL A 623 -10.96 -43.61 -26.09
CA VAL A 623 -12.13 -42.75 -25.82
C VAL A 623 -13.30 -43.30 -26.63
N GLY A 624 -14.41 -43.58 -25.95
CA GLY A 624 -15.57 -44.26 -26.52
C GLY A 624 -16.23 -43.52 -27.69
N SER A 625 -16.89 -44.30 -28.55
CA SER A 625 -17.56 -43.84 -29.76
C SER A 625 -18.69 -42.84 -29.49
N SER A 626 -18.81 -41.85 -30.38
CA SER A 626 -19.96 -40.95 -30.49
C SER A 626 -21.30 -41.67 -30.64
N SER A 627 -22.29 -41.31 -29.83
CA SER A 627 -23.69 -41.43 -30.23
C SER A 627 -24.09 -40.23 -31.09
N ARG A 628 -24.77 -40.49 -32.22
CA ARG A 628 -25.32 -39.44 -33.10
C ARG A 628 -26.65 -38.95 -32.52
N GLY A 629 -26.88 -37.64 -32.55
CA GLY A 629 -28.14 -37.00 -32.13
C GLY A 629 -28.36 -35.71 -32.92
N GLU A 630 -29.43 -35.67 -33.70
CA GLU A 630 -29.76 -34.73 -34.76
C GLU A 630 -29.67 -33.23 -34.39
N GLN A 631 -29.09 -32.42 -35.29
CA GLN A 631 -29.36 -30.98 -35.34
C GLN A 631 -30.56 -30.72 -36.27
N ARG A 632 -31.63 -30.11 -35.74
CA ARG A 632 -32.64 -29.42 -36.57
C ARG A 632 -32.31 -27.92 -36.62
N PRO A 633 -32.31 -27.28 -37.80
CA PRO A 633 -32.23 -25.83 -37.88
C PRO A 633 -33.61 -25.21 -37.64
N PHE A 634 -33.67 -24.16 -36.83
CA PHE A 634 -34.78 -23.20 -36.86
C PHE A 634 -34.27 -21.87 -37.41
N ALA A 635 -35.05 -21.30 -38.32
CA ALA A 635 -34.80 -20.02 -38.96
C ALA A 635 -35.96 -19.06 -38.69
N ARG A 636 -35.66 -17.76 -38.78
CA ARG A 636 -36.47 -16.58 -38.42
C ARG A 636 -36.46 -16.22 -36.95
#